data_AF-A0A7W4VQ87-F1
#
_entry.id   AF-A0A7W4VQ87-F1
#
_cell.length_a   1.000
_cell.length_b   1.000
_cell.length_c   1.000
_cell.angle_alpha   90.00
_cell.angle_beta   90.00
_cell.angle_gamma   90.00
#
_symmetry.space_group_name_H-M   'P 1'
#
loop_
_entity.id
_entity.type
_entity.pdbx_description
1 polymer ?
#
loop_
_entity_poly.entity_id
_entity_poly.type
_entity_poly.pdbx_seq_one_letter_code
_entity_poly.pdbx_strand_id
1 'polypeptide(L)'
;MLDDHSRLAHAVHQPALVRLHRALSRLKSVLTVMNTGAHPDDEINGMLAALRFAYGMRVVVACSTRGEGGQNALGPERGGVLGVLRTAEMEEAARRMDADVAWLGHGPDDPVHDFGFSKNGDDTLHRWGEERIVERLVRAYRRYRPDVVIPTFLDVPGQHGHHRAMTRAAETALALAADPSAFPEHAAFSLQPWRVSKYYLPAWSGAGYAYDDEVPPPPATLSLEVAGGDEVTGLAYKQLGEWSRAAHASQGMGVWRDKPVDRWSLHLKVRAGGETGSENDIRDHVPATLADIAAMPGMNGSAATALREAQTQVDAAIAAFPDRSRIVEALNGAARWIEEARKGLDVEAQRQVGHRLYRKLREIDAALFEASVNTARAVFTGPAYPGARLSLQVHVDGRELTKITTALRLPEGVDATVTRDEPGHVQYEIAISEAAPHTGNYPESFDPLGGNGASGLRISGKVGDRMIDVDLDPEEPLKIGPRHSLSLDPAVALIRMGEPTSGIRVRAVGAELADWKVPTGWTIRQEGSDWVAVPPREVGAGLATFVPIVNGRPASSAGTIAYPHIRPTSIIEPAEMKVLSLNVTLPAGARIGYVGGGSDNVGAHLRRLGLDVTDLGEAELKAGSLSAFTTIVIGIFAFGLRRDLRDATVLLHRFVEEGGHLVTLYHRPTDGWDPTATPPRRLVIGSPSLRWRVTDPAAPVKVLMPEHPLLTSPNSIEAGDWQGWDKERGLYLAAEYDPVYEELLALNDPGENPLRGSLISARIGLGRHTHVSLVLHHQLDKLVSGAFRLLANLVQPA
;
A
#
# COMPACT_ATOMS: atom_id res chain seq x y z
N MET A 1 1.66 -19.44 12.27
CA MET A 1 2.00 -19.23 13.69
C MET A 1 3.43 -18.74 13.80
N LEU A 2 3.69 -17.74 14.65
CA LEU A 2 5.05 -17.36 15.04
C LEU A 2 5.73 -18.55 15.72
N ASP A 3 6.95 -18.85 15.31
CA ASP A 3 7.81 -19.82 16.01
C ASP A 3 8.28 -19.24 17.37
N ASP A 4 8.81 -20.10 18.23
CA ASP A 4 9.22 -19.71 19.57
C ASP A 4 10.38 -18.71 19.60
N HIS A 5 11.30 -18.74 18.62
CA HIS A 5 12.39 -17.77 18.53
C HIS A 5 11.85 -16.39 18.15
N SER A 6 10.93 -16.33 17.20
CA SER A 6 10.24 -15.11 16.78
C SER A 6 9.46 -14.48 17.95
N ARG A 7 8.81 -15.29 18.78
CA ARG A 7 8.11 -14.82 19.99
C ARG A 7 9.06 -14.25 21.04
N LEU A 8 10.16 -14.96 21.33
CA LEU A 8 11.18 -14.48 22.26
C LEU A 8 11.81 -13.17 21.77
N ALA A 9 12.14 -13.08 20.48
CA ALA A 9 12.66 -11.86 19.88
C ALA A 9 11.66 -10.71 19.99
N HIS A 10 10.37 -10.94 19.68
CA HIS A 10 9.34 -9.91 19.80
C HIS A 10 9.20 -9.40 21.24
N ALA A 11 9.20 -10.30 22.23
CA ALA A 11 9.12 -9.94 23.64
C ALA A 11 10.29 -9.06 24.11
N VAL A 12 11.51 -9.35 23.63
CA VAL A 12 12.71 -8.55 23.94
C VAL A 12 12.67 -7.18 23.25
N HIS A 13 12.20 -7.11 22.00
CA HIS A 13 12.12 -5.86 21.24
C HIS A 13 10.95 -4.94 21.65
N GLN A 14 10.03 -5.42 22.49
CA GLN A 14 8.96 -4.61 23.08
C GLN A 14 8.96 -4.70 24.61
N PRO A 15 9.97 -4.15 25.31
CA PRO A 15 10.07 -4.25 26.75
C PRO A 15 8.83 -3.68 27.46
N ALA A 16 8.39 -4.32 28.55
CA ALA A 16 7.18 -3.95 29.26
C ALA A 16 7.17 -2.48 29.76
N LEU A 17 8.33 -1.94 30.13
CA LEU A 17 8.44 -0.52 30.54
C LEU A 17 8.26 0.45 29.35
N VAL A 18 8.72 0.09 28.16
CA VAL A 18 8.50 0.89 26.94
C VAL A 18 7.02 0.88 26.57
N ARG A 19 6.36 -0.29 26.63
CA ARG A 19 4.91 -0.39 26.38
C ARG A 19 4.09 0.44 27.38
N LEU A 20 4.40 0.32 28.68
CA LEU A 20 3.75 1.10 29.73
C LEU A 20 3.96 2.61 29.54
N HIS A 21 5.18 3.06 29.23
CA HIS A 21 5.45 4.47 28.96
C HIS A 21 4.64 4.99 27.75
N ARG A 22 4.59 4.21 26.65
CA ARG A 22 3.79 4.56 25.47
C ARG A 22 2.29 4.63 25.79
N ALA A 23 1.80 3.75 26.67
CA ALA A 23 0.41 3.80 27.13
C ALA A 23 0.11 5.06 27.95
N LEU A 24 0.99 5.42 28.89
CA LEU A 24 0.88 6.65 29.68
C LEU A 24 0.97 7.90 28.81
N SER A 25 1.84 7.90 27.78
CA SER A 25 2.02 9.08 26.92
C SER A 25 0.77 9.47 26.14
N ARG A 26 -0.17 8.53 25.87
CA ARG A 26 -1.49 8.85 25.28
C ARG A 26 -2.26 9.85 26.14
N LEU A 27 -2.07 9.82 27.45
CA LEU A 27 -2.85 10.61 28.40
C LEU A 27 -2.47 12.10 28.39
N LYS A 28 -1.32 12.48 27.82
CA LYS A 28 -0.83 13.87 27.77
C LYS A 28 -1.73 14.83 26.99
N SER A 29 -2.54 14.36 26.04
CA SER A 29 -3.43 15.23 25.27
C SER A 29 -4.78 14.63 24.93
N VAL A 30 -5.82 15.46 24.94
CA VAL A 30 -7.17 15.11 24.47
C VAL A 30 -7.38 15.39 22.98
N LEU A 31 -6.36 15.83 22.23
CA LEU A 31 -6.48 16.18 20.82
C LEU A 31 -6.37 14.96 19.88
N THR A 32 -7.03 15.08 18.73
CA THR A 32 -6.90 14.16 17.59
C THR A 32 -6.34 14.92 16.40
N VAL A 33 -5.25 14.42 15.82
CA VAL A 33 -4.72 14.86 14.52
C VAL A 33 -5.07 13.83 13.47
N MET A 34 -5.46 14.29 12.28
CA MET A 34 -5.59 13.44 11.10
C MET A 34 -4.65 13.90 10.00
N ASN A 35 -3.80 12.99 9.52
CA ASN A 35 -3.02 13.19 8.30
C ASN A 35 -3.72 12.51 7.12
N THR A 36 -3.85 13.22 6.00
CA THR A 36 -4.47 12.69 4.79
C THR A 36 -3.42 12.45 3.70
N GLY A 37 -3.38 11.23 3.17
CA GLY A 37 -2.47 10.79 2.11
C GLY A 37 -3.21 9.94 1.08
N ALA A 38 -2.64 9.78 -0.12
CA ALA A 38 -3.24 8.96 -1.16
C ALA A 38 -2.76 7.51 -1.11
N HIS A 39 -1.49 7.30 -0.78
CA HIS A 39 -0.80 6.01 -0.85
C HIS A 39 -0.22 5.60 0.52
N PRO A 40 -0.13 4.28 0.79
CA PRO A 40 0.63 3.78 1.93
C PRO A 40 2.13 4.09 1.80
N ASP A 41 2.65 5.00 2.63
CA ASP A 41 4.00 5.61 2.65
C ASP A 41 3.99 7.15 2.58
N ASP A 42 2.84 7.75 2.26
CA ASP A 42 2.66 9.21 2.20
C ASP A 42 2.71 9.88 3.58
N GLU A 43 2.67 9.16 4.69
CA GLU A 43 2.56 9.78 6.00
C GLU A 43 3.77 10.69 6.31
N ILE A 44 3.53 11.81 6.99
CA ILE A 44 4.63 12.68 7.45
C ILE A 44 5.22 12.08 8.75
N ASN A 45 5.83 10.88 8.66
CA ASN A 45 6.07 10.02 9.82
C ASN A 45 6.81 10.73 10.98
N GLY A 46 7.84 11.53 10.69
CA GLY A 46 8.59 12.23 11.75
C GLY A 46 7.74 13.24 12.54
N MET A 47 6.88 13.99 11.84
CA MET A 47 5.99 14.96 12.49
C MET A 47 4.92 14.23 13.29
N LEU A 48 4.33 13.19 12.70
CA LEU A 48 3.33 12.37 13.38
C LEU A 48 3.89 11.69 14.63
N ALA A 49 5.15 11.24 14.59
CA ALA A 49 5.84 10.70 15.75
C ALA A 49 5.97 11.74 16.87
N ALA A 50 6.32 12.99 16.53
CA ALA A 50 6.41 14.06 17.53
C ALA A 50 5.03 14.39 18.12
N LEU A 51 4.00 14.54 17.28
CA LEU A 51 2.63 14.81 17.74
C LEU A 51 2.09 13.68 18.63
N ARG A 52 2.40 12.42 18.30
CA ARG A 52 1.99 11.28 19.10
C ARG A 52 2.80 11.14 20.38
N PHE A 53 4.12 11.02 20.31
CA PHE A 53 4.95 10.63 21.46
C PHE A 53 5.35 11.82 22.36
N ALA A 54 5.58 13.01 21.79
CA ALA A 54 5.89 14.20 22.57
C ALA A 54 4.60 14.79 23.19
N TYR A 55 3.58 15.02 22.37
CA TYR A 55 2.35 15.70 22.80
C TYR A 55 1.22 14.78 23.23
N GLY A 56 1.29 13.47 22.96
CA GLY A 56 0.23 12.53 23.35
C GLY A 56 -1.04 12.65 22.52
N MET A 57 -0.99 13.28 21.34
CA MET A 57 -2.17 13.40 20.48
C MET A 57 -2.53 12.04 19.88
N ARG A 58 -3.82 11.76 19.70
CA ARG A 58 -4.25 10.64 18.86
C ARG A 58 -3.93 10.98 17.40
N VAL A 59 -3.18 10.13 16.72
CA VAL A 59 -2.88 10.29 15.30
C VAL A 59 -3.74 9.34 14.49
N VAL A 60 -4.39 9.85 13.45
CA VAL A 60 -5.16 9.07 12.48
C VAL A 60 -4.59 9.33 11.09
N VAL A 61 -4.28 8.28 10.34
CA VAL A 61 -3.87 8.39 8.94
C VAL A 61 -5.05 8.00 8.06
N ALA A 62 -5.60 8.95 7.31
CA ALA A 62 -6.61 8.67 6.29
C ALA A 62 -5.92 8.45 4.94
N CYS A 63 -6.01 7.23 4.40
CA CYS A 63 -5.34 6.83 3.17
C CYS A 63 -6.37 6.47 2.09
N SER A 64 -6.28 7.10 0.92
CA SER A 64 -7.31 6.93 -0.12
C SER A 64 -7.24 5.59 -0.86
N THR A 65 -6.05 5.06 -1.13
CA THR A 65 -5.86 3.83 -1.91
C THR A 65 -5.04 2.78 -1.14
N ARG A 66 -4.78 1.61 -1.74
CA ARG A 66 -3.87 0.59 -1.17
C ARG A 66 -2.50 0.57 -1.85
N GLY A 67 -2.21 1.49 -2.77
CA GLY A 67 -0.94 1.56 -3.49
C GLY A 67 -0.73 0.45 -4.52
N GLU A 68 -1.83 -0.07 -5.08
CA GLU A 68 -1.88 -1.18 -6.06
C GLU A 68 -1.14 -0.89 -7.37
N GLY A 69 -1.08 0.38 -7.75
CA GLY A 69 -0.47 0.87 -8.99
C GLY A 69 1.02 1.18 -8.86
N GLY A 70 1.58 1.08 -7.65
CA GLY A 70 2.97 1.35 -7.34
C GLY A 70 3.97 0.33 -7.90
N GLN A 71 5.25 0.69 -7.81
CA GLN A 71 6.36 -0.24 -8.05
C GLN A 71 6.62 -1.06 -6.79
N ASN A 72 7.29 -2.21 -6.91
CA ASN A 72 7.65 -3.07 -5.78
C ASN A 72 9.13 -3.44 -5.86
N ALA A 73 9.90 -3.02 -4.85
CA ALA A 73 11.34 -3.24 -4.75
C ALA A 73 11.71 -4.62 -4.19
N LEU A 74 10.76 -5.35 -3.57
CA LEU A 74 11.03 -6.61 -2.89
C LEU A 74 10.77 -7.84 -3.76
N GLY A 75 9.74 -7.79 -4.60
CA GLY A 75 9.23 -8.98 -5.24
C GLY A 75 8.28 -8.75 -6.42
N PRO A 76 7.67 -9.85 -6.92
CA PRO A 76 6.86 -9.84 -8.13
C PRO A 76 5.41 -9.40 -7.89
N GLU A 77 4.99 -9.07 -6.67
CA GLU A 77 3.61 -8.69 -6.37
C GLU A 77 3.22 -7.40 -7.11
N ARG A 78 2.05 -7.40 -7.77
CA ARG A 78 1.50 -6.27 -8.55
C ARG A 78 -0.01 -6.16 -8.34
N GLY A 79 -0.59 -4.98 -8.61
CA GLY A 79 -2.04 -4.78 -8.55
C GLY A 79 -2.63 -5.08 -7.18
N GLY A 80 -3.76 -5.81 -7.13
CA GLY A 80 -4.42 -6.17 -5.88
C GLY A 80 -3.50 -6.87 -4.88
N VAL A 81 -2.66 -7.80 -5.33
CA VAL A 81 -1.66 -8.51 -4.51
C VAL A 81 -0.68 -7.53 -3.85
N LEU A 82 -0.19 -6.53 -4.60
CA LEU A 82 0.64 -5.47 -4.05
C LEU A 82 -0.14 -4.60 -3.05
N GLY A 83 -1.43 -4.33 -3.31
CA GLY A 83 -2.31 -3.65 -2.35
C GLY A 83 -2.47 -4.40 -1.03
N VAL A 84 -2.47 -5.75 -1.06
CA VAL A 84 -2.49 -6.57 0.17
C VAL A 84 -1.19 -6.39 0.95
N LEU A 85 -0.04 -6.48 0.26
CA LEU A 85 1.28 -6.24 0.86
C LEU A 85 1.34 -4.85 1.50
N ARG A 86 1.02 -3.78 0.74
CA ARG A 86 1.12 -2.40 1.23
C ARG A 86 0.10 -2.06 2.31
N THR A 87 -1.04 -2.77 2.35
CA THR A 87 -1.96 -2.70 3.50
C THR A 87 -1.30 -3.24 4.76
N ALA A 88 -0.65 -4.41 4.68
CA ALA A 88 0.06 -4.99 5.83
C ALA A 88 1.25 -4.11 6.27
N GLU A 89 1.96 -3.50 5.32
CA GLU A 89 3.04 -2.54 5.60
C GLU A 89 2.52 -1.28 6.30
N MET A 90 1.41 -0.70 5.84
CA MET A 90 0.76 0.44 6.47
C MET A 90 0.33 0.14 7.90
N GLU A 91 -0.31 -1.02 8.13
CA GLU A 91 -0.75 -1.40 9.48
C GLU A 91 0.44 -1.65 10.42
N GLU A 92 1.57 -2.12 9.90
CA GLU A 92 2.81 -2.19 10.67
C GLU A 92 3.42 -0.81 10.91
N ALA A 93 3.45 0.08 9.92
CA ALA A 93 3.89 1.47 10.08
C ALA A 93 3.07 2.17 11.17
N ALA A 94 1.74 2.00 11.13
CA ALA A 94 0.79 2.53 12.08
C ALA A 94 0.96 1.95 13.50
N ARG A 95 1.24 0.65 13.62
CA ARG A 95 1.56 0.01 14.91
C ARG A 95 2.85 0.56 15.53
N ARG A 96 3.88 0.82 14.73
CA ARG A 96 5.14 1.44 15.19
C ARG A 96 4.93 2.89 15.62
N MET A 97 4.08 3.62 14.90
CA MET A 97 3.75 5.02 15.17
C MET A 97 2.74 5.21 16.31
N ASP A 98 2.01 4.15 16.67
CA ASP A 98 0.80 4.23 17.50
C ASP A 98 -0.26 5.18 16.90
N ALA A 99 -0.60 4.91 15.64
CA ALA A 99 -1.58 5.65 14.85
C ALA A 99 -2.74 4.74 14.40
N ASP A 100 -3.93 5.32 14.31
CA ASP A 100 -5.06 4.71 13.61
C ASP A 100 -4.86 4.81 12.08
N VAL A 101 -5.48 3.90 11.31
CA VAL A 101 -5.62 4.03 9.86
C VAL A 101 -7.09 4.05 9.49
N ALA A 102 -7.50 5.04 8.70
CA ALA A 102 -8.81 5.14 8.08
C ALA A 102 -8.66 4.89 6.57
N TRP A 103 -9.02 3.71 6.11
CA TRP A 103 -8.95 3.40 4.69
C TRP A 103 -10.18 3.95 3.97
N LEU A 104 -9.95 4.76 2.95
CA LEU A 104 -11.03 5.29 2.11
C LEU A 104 -11.18 4.50 0.81
N GLY A 105 -10.23 3.62 0.47
CA GLY A 105 -10.31 2.70 -0.66
C GLY A 105 -10.37 1.25 -0.18
N HIS A 106 -11.19 0.43 -0.83
CA HIS A 106 -11.49 -0.93 -0.38
C HIS A 106 -10.97 -2.04 -1.32
N GLY A 107 -9.91 -1.74 -2.08
CA GLY A 107 -9.21 -2.68 -2.94
C GLY A 107 -9.38 -2.38 -4.44
N PRO A 108 -8.86 -3.23 -5.33
CA PRO A 108 -8.76 -2.97 -6.77
C PRO A 108 -10.11 -2.89 -7.49
N ASP A 109 -11.19 -3.43 -6.91
CA ASP A 109 -12.54 -3.36 -7.47
C ASP A 109 -13.28 -2.08 -7.09
N ASP A 110 -12.75 -1.29 -6.16
CA ASP A 110 -13.29 0.01 -5.78
C ASP A 110 -12.75 1.09 -6.73
N PRO A 111 -13.58 1.96 -7.32
CA PRO A 111 -13.10 3.11 -8.09
C PRO A 111 -12.04 3.94 -7.36
N VAL A 112 -12.11 4.04 -6.02
CA VAL A 112 -11.05 4.66 -5.20
C VAL A 112 -9.91 3.66 -4.96
N HIS A 113 -9.16 3.35 -6.02
CA HIS A 113 -7.95 2.54 -5.98
C HIS A 113 -6.79 3.27 -6.68
N ASP A 114 -5.56 2.79 -6.46
CA ASP A 114 -4.40 3.29 -7.17
C ASP A 114 -4.34 2.67 -8.56
N PHE A 115 -4.78 3.43 -9.57
CA PHE A 115 -4.75 3.02 -10.98
C PHE A 115 -3.40 3.29 -11.67
N GLY A 116 -2.36 3.63 -10.91
CA GLY A 116 -1.06 4.03 -11.45
C GLY A 116 -0.84 5.53 -11.41
N PHE A 117 0.22 5.99 -12.09
CA PHE A 117 0.60 7.39 -12.00
C PHE A 117 -0.45 8.29 -12.67
N SER A 118 -0.83 9.36 -11.98
CA SER A 118 -1.70 10.40 -12.50
C SER A 118 -0.99 11.75 -12.46
N LYS A 119 -1.15 12.58 -13.49
CA LYS A 119 -0.65 13.96 -13.51
C LYS A 119 -1.67 14.98 -13.01
N ASN A 120 -2.95 14.59 -12.97
CA ASN A 120 -4.06 15.51 -12.82
C ASN A 120 -5.00 15.10 -11.68
N GLY A 121 -5.29 16.05 -10.79
CA GLY A 121 -6.28 15.88 -9.74
C GLY A 121 -7.69 15.72 -10.29
N ASP A 122 -8.05 16.43 -11.37
CA ASP A 122 -9.40 16.40 -11.95
C ASP A 122 -9.71 15.03 -12.57
N ASP A 123 -8.79 14.48 -13.36
CA ASP A 123 -8.93 13.15 -13.95
C ASP A 123 -8.98 12.06 -12.88
N THR A 124 -8.22 12.25 -11.79
CA THR A 124 -8.27 11.36 -10.64
C THR A 124 -9.64 11.40 -9.96
N LEU A 125 -10.17 12.59 -9.65
CA LEU A 125 -11.48 12.75 -9.04
C LEU A 125 -12.60 12.22 -9.94
N HIS A 126 -12.47 12.37 -11.25
CA HIS A 126 -13.39 11.76 -12.21
C HIS A 126 -13.39 10.24 -12.12
N ARG A 127 -12.20 9.60 -12.06
CA ARG A 127 -12.04 8.14 -11.95
C ARG A 127 -12.49 7.59 -10.61
N TRP A 128 -12.09 8.23 -9.51
CA TRP A 128 -12.47 7.83 -8.15
C TRP A 128 -13.94 8.11 -7.84
N GLY A 129 -14.55 9.07 -8.54
CA GLY A 129 -15.83 9.65 -8.20
C GLY A 129 -15.66 10.66 -7.07
N GLU A 130 -15.67 11.96 -7.40
CA GLU A 130 -15.45 13.04 -6.44
C GLU A 130 -16.40 12.97 -5.23
N GLU A 131 -17.70 12.80 -5.47
CA GLU A 131 -18.71 12.67 -4.41
C GLU A 131 -18.39 11.49 -3.48
N ARG A 132 -17.87 10.38 -4.02
CA ARG A 132 -17.54 9.18 -3.24
C ARG A 132 -16.35 9.42 -2.32
N ILE A 133 -15.25 9.97 -2.83
CA ILE A 133 -14.08 10.21 -1.97
C ILE A 133 -14.36 11.31 -0.94
N VAL A 134 -15.13 12.33 -1.30
CA VAL A 134 -15.58 13.38 -0.37
C VAL A 134 -16.49 12.82 0.71
N GLU A 135 -17.48 11.98 0.36
CA GLU A 135 -18.37 11.32 1.34
C GLU A 135 -17.57 10.49 2.35
N ARG A 136 -16.59 9.71 1.88
CA ARG A 136 -15.76 8.87 2.74
C ARG A 136 -14.88 9.70 3.69
N LEU A 137 -14.36 10.83 3.23
CA LEU A 137 -13.65 11.79 4.09
C LEU A 137 -14.58 12.45 5.11
N VAL A 138 -15.79 12.84 4.71
CA VAL A 138 -16.81 13.35 5.65
C VAL A 138 -17.13 12.29 6.71
N ARG A 139 -17.31 11.04 6.30
CA ARG A 139 -17.53 9.91 7.21
C ARG A 139 -16.35 9.74 8.17
N ALA A 140 -15.11 9.82 7.67
CA ALA A 140 -13.91 9.75 8.50
C ALA A 140 -13.83 10.91 9.50
N TYR A 141 -14.10 12.16 9.09
CA TYR A 141 -14.11 13.32 9.99
C TYR A 141 -15.17 13.18 11.08
N ARG A 142 -16.38 12.72 10.74
CA ARG A 142 -17.46 12.49 11.72
C ARG A 142 -17.17 11.31 12.67
N ARG A 143 -16.48 10.27 12.19
CA ARG A 143 -16.09 9.08 12.97
C ARG A 143 -14.94 9.36 13.93
N TYR A 144 -13.84 9.91 13.43
CA TYR A 144 -12.61 10.12 14.19
C TYR A 144 -12.56 11.45 14.93
N ARG A 145 -13.39 12.42 14.52
CA ARG A 145 -13.49 13.76 15.12
C ARG A 145 -12.13 14.46 15.28
N PRO A 146 -11.35 14.64 14.21
CA PRO A 146 -10.06 15.31 14.29
C PRO A 146 -10.22 16.79 14.64
N ASP A 147 -9.40 17.28 15.55
CA ASP A 147 -9.25 18.71 15.84
C ASP A 147 -8.46 19.39 14.73
N VAL A 148 -7.42 18.71 14.26
CA VAL A 148 -6.47 19.21 13.28
C VAL A 148 -6.39 18.22 12.13
N VAL A 149 -6.50 18.73 10.90
CA VAL A 149 -6.28 17.95 9.68
C VAL A 149 -5.08 18.53 8.93
N ILE A 150 -4.19 17.65 8.46
CA ILE A 150 -2.96 18.01 7.73
C ILE A 150 -2.81 17.07 6.52
N PRO A 151 -3.06 17.51 5.28
CA PRO A 151 -2.71 16.73 4.10
C PRO A 151 -1.19 16.64 3.96
N THR A 152 -0.71 15.51 3.44
CA THR A 152 0.73 15.35 3.18
C THR A 152 1.22 16.29 2.08
N PHE A 153 0.39 16.46 1.03
CA PHE A 153 0.76 17.14 -0.20
C PHE A 153 -0.15 18.34 -0.49
N LEU A 154 0.25 19.14 -1.48
CA LEU A 154 -0.50 20.30 -1.94
C LEU A 154 -1.35 19.93 -3.17
N ASP A 155 -2.47 20.63 -3.39
CA ASP A 155 -3.12 20.64 -4.71
C ASP A 155 -2.46 21.70 -5.59
N VAL A 156 -1.26 21.40 -6.09
CA VAL A 156 -0.53 22.25 -7.04
C VAL A 156 -0.15 21.46 -8.30
N PRO A 157 -0.22 22.08 -9.49
CA PRO A 157 0.30 21.47 -10.71
C PRO A 157 1.79 21.10 -10.56
N GLY A 158 2.19 20.00 -11.19
CA GLY A 158 3.53 19.43 -11.05
C GLY A 158 3.65 18.27 -10.04
N GLN A 159 2.65 18.11 -9.17
CA GLN A 159 2.55 16.99 -8.23
C GLN A 159 1.63 15.86 -8.76
N HIS A 160 1.71 14.69 -8.11
CA HIS A 160 0.91 13.53 -8.47
C HIS A 160 -0.60 13.81 -8.36
N GLY A 161 -1.39 13.41 -9.37
CA GLY A 161 -2.84 13.62 -9.44
C GLY A 161 -3.61 13.03 -8.25
N HIS A 162 -3.25 11.82 -7.80
CA HIS A 162 -3.76 11.22 -6.55
C HIS A 162 -3.57 12.13 -5.31
N HIS A 163 -2.38 12.71 -5.13
CA HIS A 163 -2.09 13.62 -4.01
C HIS A 163 -2.94 14.89 -4.09
N ARG A 164 -3.01 15.49 -5.28
CA ARG A 164 -3.82 16.69 -5.55
C ARG A 164 -5.31 16.46 -5.29
N ALA A 165 -5.85 15.36 -5.82
CA ALA A 165 -7.24 14.95 -5.61
C ALA A 165 -7.55 14.71 -4.13
N MET A 166 -6.65 14.04 -3.41
CA MET A 166 -6.80 13.79 -1.99
C MET A 166 -6.83 15.08 -1.17
N THR A 167 -5.91 16.01 -1.43
CA THR A 167 -5.87 17.31 -0.74
C THR A 167 -7.12 18.14 -1.03
N ARG A 168 -7.59 18.15 -2.28
CA ARG A 168 -8.84 18.84 -2.65
C ARG A 168 -10.06 18.22 -1.95
N ALA A 169 -10.20 16.89 -1.99
CA ALA A 169 -11.31 16.21 -1.34
C ALA A 169 -11.29 16.41 0.19
N ALA A 170 -10.11 16.41 0.81
CA ALA A 170 -9.93 16.65 2.23
C ALA A 170 -10.38 18.06 2.65
N GLU A 171 -10.10 19.06 1.82
CA GLU A 171 -10.56 20.44 2.01
C GLU A 171 -12.08 20.58 1.83
N THR A 172 -12.64 20.01 0.75
CA THR A 172 -14.09 20.01 0.50
C THR A 172 -14.87 19.35 1.64
N ALA A 173 -14.35 18.27 2.20
CA ALA A 173 -14.98 17.54 3.30
C ALA A 173 -15.08 18.36 4.60
N LEU A 174 -14.29 19.43 4.80
CA LEU A 174 -14.31 20.23 6.03
C LEU A 174 -15.69 20.86 6.27
N ALA A 175 -16.26 21.48 5.24
CA ALA A 175 -17.56 22.15 5.33
C ALA A 175 -18.70 21.11 5.46
N LEU A 176 -18.66 20.05 4.65
CA LEU A 176 -19.70 19.02 4.62
C LEU A 176 -19.75 18.17 5.89
N ALA A 177 -18.60 17.92 6.52
CA ALA A 177 -18.56 17.20 7.79
C ALA A 177 -19.29 17.95 8.91
N ALA A 178 -19.26 19.29 8.88
CA ALA A 178 -19.92 20.16 9.85
C ALA A 178 -21.41 20.41 9.54
N ASP A 179 -21.88 20.08 8.34
CA ASP A 179 -23.26 20.31 7.89
C ASP A 179 -24.17 19.11 8.21
N PRO A 180 -25.21 19.25 9.05
CA PRO A 180 -26.15 18.16 9.35
C PRO A 180 -27.01 17.72 8.15
N SER A 181 -27.11 18.53 7.09
CA SER A 181 -27.87 18.20 5.88
C SER A 181 -27.06 17.43 4.85
N ALA A 182 -25.73 17.46 4.93
CA ALA A 182 -24.84 16.69 4.07
C ALA A 182 -24.79 15.22 4.49
N PHE A 183 -25.03 14.30 3.55
CA PHE A 183 -25.04 12.84 3.77
C PHE A 183 -25.91 12.42 4.97
N PRO A 184 -27.23 12.68 4.95
CA PRO A 184 -28.13 12.40 6.07
C PRO A 184 -28.16 10.91 6.47
N GLU A 185 -27.83 10.00 5.55
CA GLU A 185 -27.68 8.57 5.79
C GLU A 185 -26.60 8.24 6.83
N HIS A 186 -25.67 9.17 7.13
CA HIS A 186 -24.67 9.03 8.19
C HIS A 186 -25.30 8.89 9.58
N ALA A 187 -26.54 9.39 9.77
CA ALA A 187 -27.28 9.23 11.01
C ALA A 187 -27.55 7.75 11.35
N ALA A 188 -27.73 6.88 10.35
CA ALA A 188 -27.92 5.44 10.56
C ALA A 188 -26.69 4.77 11.18
N PHE A 189 -25.51 5.37 11.00
CA PHE A 189 -24.25 4.92 11.61
C PHE A 189 -23.91 5.67 12.91
N SER A 190 -24.85 6.44 13.46
CA SER A 190 -24.66 7.29 14.65
C SER A 190 -23.52 8.31 14.50
N LEU A 191 -23.21 8.71 13.26
CA LEU A 191 -22.21 9.71 12.97
C LEU A 191 -22.84 11.10 13.04
N GLN A 192 -22.36 11.91 13.99
CA GLN A 192 -22.83 13.27 14.19
C GLN A 192 -21.96 14.25 13.38
N PRO A 193 -22.50 15.42 12.97
CA PRO A 193 -21.71 16.46 12.35
C PRO A 193 -20.50 16.83 13.21
N TRP A 194 -19.38 17.10 12.55
CA TRP A 194 -18.13 17.45 13.20
C TRP A 194 -17.44 18.58 12.44
N ARG A 195 -17.05 19.62 13.17
CA ARG A 195 -16.30 20.74 12.63
C ARG A 195 -14.84 20.60 13.05
N VAL A 196 -13.97 20.39 12.06
CA VAL A 196 -12.51 20.42 12.26
C VAL A 196 -12.10 21.81 12.73
N SER A 197 -11.30 21.89 13.78
CA SER A 197 -10.87 23.17 14.36
C SER A 197 -9.80 23.85 13.53
N LYS A 198 -8.82 23.09 13.02
CA LYS A 198 -7.72 23.63 12.21
C LYS A 198 -7.41 22.75 11.00
N TYR A 199 -7.20 23.40 9.84
CA TYR A 199 -6.70 22.77 8.62
C TYR A 199 -5.39 23.44 8.23
N TYR A 200 -4.30 22.66 8.25
CA TYR A 200 -3.00 23.11 7.78
C TYR A 200 -2.72 22.60 6.39
N LEU A 201 -1.81 23.26 5.69
CA LEU A 201 -1.11 22.74 4.54
C LEU A 201 0.39 22.63 4.86
N PRO A 202 1.13 21.72 4.21
CA PRO A 202 2.59 21.74 4.27
C PRO A 202 3.12 23.06 3.70
N ALA A 203 4.04 23.71 4.41
CA ALA A 203 4.72 24.93 3.93
C ALA A 203 6.11 24.60 3.34
N TRP A 204 6.23 23.42 2.73
CA TRP A 204 7.43 22.94 2.04
C TRP A 204 7.07 22.37 0.68
N SER A 205 8.07 22.28 -0.20
CA SER A 205 7.90 21.81 -1.56
C SER A 205 7.65 20.30 -1.63
N GLY A 206 6.73 19.87 -2.51
CA GLY A 206 6.54 18.46 -2.86
C GLY A 206 7.46 17.99 -4.00
N ALA A 207 8.23 18.91 -4.58
CA ALA A 207 9.12 18.65 -5.69
C ALA A 207 10.28 17.71 -5.31
N GLY A 208 10.76 16.97 -6.30
CA GLY A 208 11.90 16.07 -6.14
C GLY A 208 12.29 15.47 -7.49
N TYR A 209 12.74 14.22 -7.48
CA TYR A 209 13.07 13.51 -8.72
C TYR A 209 11.83 13.15 -9.56
N ALA A 210 10.69 12.88 -8.90
CA ALA A 210 9.46 12.47 -9.59
C ALA A 210 8.54 13.65 -9.95
N TYR A 211 8.54 14.71 -9.14
CA TYR A 211 7.59 15.82 -9.18
C TYR A 211 8.30 17.17 -9.24
N ASP A 212 7.59 18.19 -9.69
CA ASP A 212 7.97 19.58 -9.50
C ASP A 212 6.82 20.35 -8.84
N ASP A 213 7.10 21.61 -8.47
CA ASP A 213 6.07 22.53 -7.98
C ASP A 213 5.97 23.67 -8.98
N GLU A 214 4.90 23.72 -9.80
CA GLU A 214 4.67 24.88 -10.67
C GLU A 214 4.32 26.13 -9.86
N VAL A 215 3.79 25.94 -8.64
CA VAL A 215 3.44 27.00 -7.69
C VAL A 215 4.20 26.75 -6.39
N PRO A 216 4.92 27.75 -5.84
CA PRO A 216 5.64 27.57 -4.58
C PRO A 216 4.69 27.24 -3.43
N PRO A 217 5.16 26.50 -2.40
CA PRO A 217 4.35 26.22 -1.22
C PRO A 217 3.92 27.51 -0.51
N PRO A 218 2.79 27.50 0.21
CA PRO A 218 2.33 28.66 0.95
C PRO A 218 3.33 29.03 2.07
N PRO A 219 3.37 30.30 2.52
CA PRO A 219 4.27 30.72 3.58
C PRO A 219 3.93 30.02 4.90
N ALA A 220 4.96 29.65 5.66
CA ALA A 220 4.77 29.06 6.98
C ALA A 220 4.10 30.06 7.95
N THR A 221 3.09 29.59 8.68
CA THR A 221 2.47 30.31 9.80
C THR A 221 2.76 29.63 11.14
N LEU A 222 3.30 28.41 11.12
CA LEU A 222 3.73 27.66 12.28
C LEU A 222 5.05 26.94 11.96
N SER A 223 6.05 27.11 12.81
CA SER A 223 7.25 26.26 12.83
C SER A 223 7.13 25.31 14.02
N LEU A 224 6.73 24.07 13.75
CA LEU A 224 6.67 23.04 14.77
C LEU A 224 8.09 22.53 15.03
N GLU A 225 8.67 22.97 16.14
CA GLU A 225 9.97 22.52 16.62
C GLU A 225 9.78 21.75 17.93
N VAL A 226 10.24 20.50 17.97
CA VAL A 226 10.15 19.66 19.17
C VAL A 226 11.56 19.36 19.65
N ALA A 227 11.90 19.88 20.82
CA ALA A 227 13.21 19.66 21.42
C ALA A 227 13.29 18.28 22.09
N GLY A 228 14.49 17.69 22.07
CA GLY A 228 14.76 16.40 22.70
C GLY A 228 14.42 15.21 21.79
N GLY A 229 14.07 14.09 22.42
CA GLY A 229 13.66 12.85 21.76
C GLY A 229 12.76 12.04 22.69
N ASP A 230 12.38 10.85 22.24
CA ASP A 230 11.61 9.92 23.07
C ASP A 230 12.50 9.33 24.18
N GLU A 231 12.20 9.70 25.42
CA GLU A 231 13.06 9.42 26.59
C GLU A 231 13.31 7.92 26.82
N VAL A 232 12.35 7.06 26.47
CA VAL A 232 12.46 5.61 26.71
C VAL A 232 13.22 4.85 25.64
N THR A 233 13.31 5.39 24.41
CA THR A 233 14.12 4.80 23.33
C THR A 233 15.44 5.53 23.11
N GLY A 234 15.55 6.79 23.55
CA GLY A 234 16.68 7.67 23.28
C GLY A 234 16.74 8.20 21.84
N LEU A 235 15.73 7.93 21.02
CA LEU A 235 15.68 8.33 19.61
C LEU A 235 14.98 9.68 19.43
N ALA A 236 15.44 10.47 18.46
CA ALA A 236 14.70 11.64 18.00
C ALA A 236 13.35 11.25 17.37
N TYR A 237 12.37 12.14 17.36
CA TYR A 237 11.05 11.82 16.79
C TYR A 237 11.13 11.57 15.27
N LYS A 238 12.03 12.26 14.57
CA LYS A 238 12.35 11.98 13.16
C LYS A 238 12.86 10.55 12.97
N GLN A 239 13.68 10.03 13.88
CA GLN A 239 14.19 8.66 13.80
C GLN A 239 13.09 7.64 14.09
N LEU A 240 12.21 7.89 15.06
CA LEU A 240 11.00 7.08 15.26
C LEU A 240 10.08 7.11 14.03
N GLY A 241 9.98 8.28 13.39
CA GLY A 241 9.33 8.43 12.11
C GLY A 241 9.91 7.55 11.02
N GLU A 242 11.24 7.55 10.86
CA GLU A 242 11.93 6.69 9.88
C GLU A 242 11.79 5.20 10.23
N TRP A 243 11.68 4.81 11.51
CA TRP A 243 11.39 3.44 11.93
C TRP A 243 9.99 2.96 11.52
N SER A 244 8.98 3.82 11.66
CA SER A 244 7.64 3.56 11.11
C SER A 244 7.68 3.50 9.59
N ARG A 245 8.33 4.48 8.95
CA ARG A 245 8.45 4.57 7.49
C ARG A 245 9.16 3.36 6.87
N ALA A 246 10.12 2.76 7.58
CA ALA A 246 10.81 1.54 7.17
C ALA A 246 9.90 0.30 7.06
N ALA A 247 8.65 0.36 7.56
CA ALA A 247 7.68 -0.69 7.30
C ALA A 247 7.21 -0.72 5.83
N HIS A 248 7.32 0.39 5.08
CA HIS A 248 7.03 0.42 3.64
C HIS A 248 8.24 -0.07 2.82
N ALA A 249 8.71 -1.29 3.13
CA ALA A 249 9.91 -1.84 2.52
C ALA A 249 9.72 -2.16 1.03
N SER A 250 8.49 -2.44 0.58
CA SER A 250 8.13 -2.54 -0.85
C SER A 250 8.48 -1.29 -1.65
N GLN A 251 8.55 -0.14 -0.98
CA GLN A 251 8.92 1.16 -1.56
C GLN A 251 10.38 1.55 -1.27
N GLY A 252 11.13 0.72 -0.55
CA GLY A 252 12.52 1.02 -0.15
C GLY A 252 12.62 2.20 0.82
N MET A 253 11.58 2.43 1.64
CA MET A 253 11.51 3.58 2.52
C MET A 253 12.22 3.34 3.86
N GLY A 254 12.46 4.44 4.59
CA GLY A 254 13.13 4.46 5.88
C GLY A 254 14.64 4.66 5.76
N VAL A 255 15.16 5.72 6.38
CA VAL A 255 16.59 6.05 6.32
C VAL A 255 17.12 6.40 7.70
N TRP A 256 18.25 5.81 8.08
CA TRP A 256 18.97 6.22 9.29
C TRP A 256 19.51 7.64 9.13
N ARG A 257 19.32 8.49 10.15
CA ARG A 257 19.82 9.86 10.17
C ARG A 257 20.69 10.06 11.41
N ASP A 258 21.97 10.37 11.20
CA ASP A 258 22.91 10.66 12.29
C ASP A 258 22.64 12.01 12.97
N LYS A 259 22.02 12.93 12.24
CA LYS A 259 21.68 14.28 12.72
C LYS A 259 20.22 14.60 12.38
N PRO A 260 19.25 13.93 13.04
CA PRO A 260 17.84 14.21 12.81
C PRO A 260 17.50 15.65 13.23
N VAL A 261 16.57 16.29 12.51
CA VAL A 261 16.03 17.61 12.84
C VAL A 261 14.53 17.48 12.99
N ASP A 262 14.04 17.70 14.21
CA ASP A 262 12.62 17.66 14.57
C ASP A 262 11.97 19.04 14.38
N ARG A 263 11.90 19.46 13.12
CA ARG A 263 11.30 20.72 12.70
C ARG A 263 10.47 20.56 11.43
N TRP A 264 9.25 21.10 11.46
CA TRP A 264 8.32 21.10 10.34
C TRP A 264 7.62 22.45 10.21
N SER A 265 7.42 22.92 8.99
CA SER A 265 6.78 24.22 8.73
C SER A 265 5.39 24.02 8.14
N LEU A 266 4.36 24.54 8.80
CA LEU A 266 2.97 24.40 8.39
C LEU A 266 2.34 25.76 8.09
N HIS A 267 1.35 25.77 7.20
CA HIS A 267 0.54 26.93 6.86
C HIS A 267 -0.89 26.71 7.33
N LEU A 268 -1.37 27.54 8.26
CA LEU A 268 -2.75 27.49 8.77
C LEU A 268 -3.70 28.09 7.73
N LYS A 269 -4.38 27.22 6.99
CA LYS A 269 -5.32 27.63 5.94
C LYS A 269 -6.73 27.89 6.47
N VAL A 270 -7.19 27.12 7.46
CA VAL A 270 -8.50 27.31 8.10
C VAL A 270 -8.37 27.21 9.61
N ARG A 271 -8.98 28.17 10.34
CA ARG A 271 -9.26 28.09 11.77
C ARG A 271 -10.76 28.26 11.99
N ALA A 272 -11.41 27.31 12.64
CA ALA A 272 -12.83 27.40 12.93
C ALA A 272 -13.11 28.55 13.91
N GLY A 273 -14.00 29.46 13.53
CA GLY A 273 -14.48 30.54 14.41
C GLY A 273 -13.50 31.70 14.63
N GLY A 274 -12.42 31.81 13.85
CA GLY A 274 -11.51 32.96 13.93
C GLY A 274 -10.60 33.10 12.73
N GLU A 275 -9.85 34.20 12.67
CA GLU A 275 -8.91 34.52 11.59
C GLU A 275 -7.72 33.54 11.53
N THR A 276 -7.10 33.38 10.37
CA THR A 276 -5.82 32.67 10.25
C THR A 276 -4.66 33.62 10.54
N GLY A 277 -3.56 33.10 11.10
CA GLY A 277 -2.41 33.90 11.51
C GLY A 277 -1.24 33.04 11.95
N SER A 278 -0.16 33.69 12.39
CA SER A 278 0.99 32.97 12.97
C SER A 278 0.60 32.36 14.31
N GLU A 279 0.99 31.10 14.54
CA GLU A 279 0.81 30.38 15.79
C GLU A 279 2.18 29.99 16.37
N ASN A 280 2.26 29.90 17.69
CA ASN A 280 3.49 29.47 18.36
C ASN A 280 3.50 27.96 18.57
N ASP A 281 2.33 27.37 18.79
CA ASP A 281 2.16 25.95 19.04
C ASP A 281 0.94 25.41 18.27
N ILE A 282 1.02 24.16 17.80
CA ILE A 282 -0.09 23.49 17.12
C ILE A 282 -1.33 23.32 18.02
N ARG A 283 -1.18 23.45 19.35
CA ARG A 283 -2.25 23.39 20.35
C ARG A 283 -2.91 24.73 20.63
N ASP A 284 -2.38 25.83 20.08
CA ASP A 284 -2.99 27.14 20.25
C ASP A 284 -4.46 27.11 19.77
N HIS A 285 -5.35 27.69 20.59
CA HIS A 285 -6.79 27.81 20.35
C HIS A 285 -7.61 26.50 20.30
N VAL A 286 -7.08 25.37 20.79
CA VAL A 286 -7.82 24.10 20.96
C VAL A 286 -7.62 23.52 22.37
N PRO A 287 -8.59 22.79 22.95
CA PRO A 287 -8.45 22.25 24.30
C PRO A 287 -7.48 21.06 24.29
N ALA A 288 -6.25 21.27 24.77
CA ALA A 288 -5.19 20.28 24.69
C ALA A 288 -5.25 19.22 25.80
N THR A 289 -5.83 19.55 26.95
CA THR A 289 -5.85 18.74 28.18
C THR A 289 -7.26 18.59 28.78
N LEU A 290 -7.42 17.75 29.80
CA LEU A 290 -8.69 17.65 30.54
C LEU A 290 -8.99 18.97 31.29
N ALA A 291 -7.94 19.66 31.77
CA ALA A 291 -8.08 20.96 32.41
C ALA A 291 -8.56 22.05 31.41
N ASP A 292 -8.11 22.00 30.16
CA ASP A 292 -8.61 22.93 29.13
C ASP A 292 -10.09 22.68 28.82
N ILE A 293 -10.51 21.41 28.76
CA ILE A 293 -11.93 21.05 28.65
C ILE A 293 -12.71 21.62 29.84
N ALA A 294 -12.16 21.51 31.06
CA ALA A 294 -12.79 22.06 32.27
C ALA A 294 -12.98 23.58 32.23
N ALA A 295 -12.17 24.29 31.43
CA ALA A 295 -12.22 25.74 31.25
C ALA A 295 -13.11 26.18 30.08
N MET A 296 -13.68 25.24 29.30
CA MET A 296 -14.54 25.57 28.18
C MET A 296 -15.81 26.32 28.62
N PRO A 297 -16.28 27.30 27.84
CA PRO A 297 -17.55 27.97 28.10
C PRO A 297 -18.72 26.98 28.17
N GLY A 298 -19.62 27.18 29.14
CA GLY A 298 -20.78 26.30 29.34
C GLY A 298 -20.50 25.02 30.13
N MET A 299 -19.26 24.76 30.55
CA MET A 299 -18.94 23.59 31.38
C MET A 299 -19.55 23.72 32.78
N ASN A 300 -20.27 22.69 33.22
CA ASN A 300 -20.84 22.63 34.57
C ASN A 300 -19.74 22.67 35.65
N GLY A 301 -19.95 23.41 36.75
CA GLY A 301 -18.94 23.58 37.80
C GLY A 301 -18.47 22.27 38.46
N SER A 302 -19.37 21.29 38.63
CA SER A 302 -19.02 19.97 39.16
C SER A 302 -18.19 19.15 38.14
N ALA A 303 -18.61 19.15 36.88
CA ALA A 303 -17.88 18.48 35.80
C ALA A 303 -16.49 19.11 35.59
N ALA A 304 -16.39 20.44 35.59
CA ALA A 304 -15.13 21.17 35.49
C ALA A 304 -14.17 20.82 36.64
N THR A 305 -14.69 20.71 37.87
CA THR A 305 -13.89 20.31 39.03
C THR A 305 -13.38 18.88 38.87
N ALA A 306 -14.27 17.94 38.53
CA ALA A 306 -13.88 16.55 38.28
C ALA A 306 -12.83 16.42 37.15
N LEU A 307 -12.94 17.20 36.07
CA LEU A 307 -11.95 17.20 34.99
C LEU A 307 -10.57 17.72 35.41
N ARG A 308 -10.51 18.75 36.26
CA ARG A 308 -9.24 19.23 36.84
C ARG A 308 -8.62 18.19 37.76
N GLU A 309 -9.42 17.53 38.60
CA GLU A 309 -8.95 16.43 39.44
C GLU A 309 -8.45 15.25 38.60
N ALA A 310 -9.16 14.91 37.52
CA ALA A 310 -8.71 13.90 36.56
C ALA A 310 -7.37 14.27 35.92
N GLN A 311 -7.16 15.54 35.54
CA GLN A 311 -5.87 16.01 35.03
C GLN A 311 -4.74 15.82 36.04
N THR A 312 -4.95 16.25 37.29
CA THR A 312 -3.98 16.07 38.38
C THR A 312 -3.59 14.60 38.56
N GLN A 313 -4.56 13.69 38.48
CA GLN A 313 -4.32 12.25 38.59
C GLN A 313 -3.59 11.68 37.35
N VAL A 314 -3.89 12.16 36.15
CA VAL A 314 -3.13 11.81 34.93
C VAL A 314 -1.68 12.25 35.06
N ASP A 315 -1.43 13.50 35.51
CA ASP A 315 -0.09 14.03 35.68
C ASP A 315 0.68 13.23 36.75
N ALA A 316 0.01 12.86 37.85
CA ALA A 316 0.58 12.00 38.89
C ALA A 316 0.94 10.60 38.36
N ALA A 317 0.10 10.01 37.51
CA ALA A 317 0.37 8.71 36.88
C ALA A 317 1.60 8.78 35.96
N ILE A 318 1.70 9.81 35.13
CA ILE A 318 2.86 10.01 34.23
C ILE A 318 4.14 10.21 35.06
N ALA A 319 4.09 11.07 36.08
CA ALA A 319 5.24 11.36 36.94
C ALA A 319 5.67 10.17 37.82
N ALA A 320 4.79 9.20 38.06
CA ALA A 320 5.08 8.01 38.84
C ALA A 320 5.93 6.98 38.08
N PHE A 321 6.10 7.10 36.75
CA PHE A 321 6.88 6.13 35.98
C PHE A 321 8.32 5.98 36.51
N PRO A 322 8.85 4.75 36.72
CA PRO A 322 8.26 3.45 36.36
C PRO A 322 7.53 2.71 37.51
N ASP A 323 7.15 3.38 38.60
CA ASP A 323 6.45 2.79 39.76
C ASP A 323 5.00 2.40 39.43
N ARG A 324 4.81 1.11 39.13
CA ARG A 324 3.52 0.54 38.69
C ARG A 324 2.40 0.71 39.73
N SER A 325 2.70 0.57 41.02
CA SER A 325 1.66 0.65 42.06
C SER A 325 1.11 2.07 42.16
N ARG A 326 2.01 3.08 42.13
CA ARG A 326 1.61 4.49 42.11
C ARG A 326 0.90 4.88 40.81
N ILE A 327 1.33 4.32 39.67
CA ILE A 327 0.63 4.49 38.39
C ILE A 327 -0.80 3.96 38.49
N VAL A 328 -0.99 2.72 38.96
CA VAL A 328 -2.31 2.07 39.07
C VAL A 328 -3.24 2.86 39.97
N GLU A 329 -2.76 3.33 41.12
CA GLU A 329 -3.54 4.18 42.04
C GLU A 329 -4.02 5.46 41.35
N ALA A 330 -3.10 6.20 40.73
CA ALA A 330 -3.40 7.46 40.06
C ALA A 330 -4.34 7.27 38.86
N LEU A 331 -4.13 6.24 38.03
CA LEU A 331 -4.99 5.94 36.89
C LEU A 331 -6.42 5.55 37.29
N ASN A 332 -6.59 4.77 38.38
CA ASN A 332 -7.91 4.50 38.95
C ASN A 332 -8.60 5.79 39.44
N GLY A 333 -7.83 6.69 40.07
CA GLY A 333 -8.29 8.02 40.45
C GLY A 333 -8.75 8.85 39.24
N ALA A 334 -7.94 8.90 38.19
CA ALA A 334 -8.23 9.61 36.95
C ALA A 334 -9.51 9.10 36.28
N ALA A 335 -9.65 7.78 36.12
CA ALA A 335 -10.82 7.18 35.50
C ALA A 335 -12.11 7.50 36.26
N ARG A 336 -12.09 7.37 37.60
CA ARG A 336 -13.23 7.70 38.47
C ARG A 336 -13.66 9.16 38.29
N TRP A 337 -12.71 10.09 38.23
CA TRP A 337 -13.01 11.51 38.03
C TRP A 337 -13.53 11.83 36.63
N ILE A 338 -13.03 11.16 35.59
CA ILE A 338 -13.59 11.29 34.23
C ILE A 338 -15.03 10.76 34.18
N GLU A 339 -15.32 9.63 34.81
CA GLU A 339 -16.67 9.08 34.90
C GLU A 339 -17.62 10.01 35.64
N GLU A 340 -17.16 10.64 36.72
CA GLU A 340 -17.94 11.64 37.45
C GLU A 340 -18.20 12.88 36.60
N ALA A 341 -17.17 13.39 35.90
CA ALA A 341 -17.33 14.51 34.97
C ALA A 341 -18.40 14.21 33.90
N ARG A 342 -18.40 13.00 33.33
CA ARG A 342 -19.36 12.57 32.32
C ARG A 342 -20.81 12.57 32.81
N LYS A 343 -21.06 12.29 34.10
CA LYS A 343 -22.42 12.37 34.67
C LYS A 343 -22.92 13.81 34.78
N GLY A 344 -22.01 14.77 34.93
CA GLY A 344 -22.31 16.19 35.05
C GLY A 344 -22.34 16.96 33.72
N LEU A 345 -22.09 16.32 32.57
CA LEU A 345 -22.17 16.95 31.26
C LEU A 345 -23.62 17.11 30.82
N ASP A 346 -23.98 18.32 30.38
CA ASP A 346 -25.23 18.53 29.65
C ASP A 346 -25.14 17.97 28.21
N VAL A 347 -26.25 18.01 27.49
CA VAL A 347 -26.35 17.43 26.13
C VAL A 347 -25.37 18.08 25.15
N GLU A 348 -25.11 19.38 25.30
CA GLU A 348 -24.23 20.12 24.38
C GLU A 348 -22.76 19.83 24.67
N ALA A 349 -22.35 19.90 25.94
CA ALA A 349 -21.02 19.52 26.38
C ALA A 349 -20.73 18.04 26.06
N GLN A 350 -21.71 17.15 26.25
CA GLN A 350 -21.58 15.74 25.89
C GLN A 350 -21.34 15.55 24.38
N ARG A 351 -22.02 16.32 23.52
CA ARG A 351 -21.77 16.30 22.07
C ARG A 351 -20.37 16.79 21.72
N GLN A 352 -19.91 17.86 22.36
CA GLN A 352 -18.61 18.48 22.04
C GLN A 352 -17.42 17.66 22.55
N VAL A 353 -17.46 17.14 23.79
CA VAL A 353 -16.27 16.56 24.44
C VAL A 353 -16.43 15.11 24.89
N GLY A 354 -17.64 14.55 24.86
CA GLY A 354 -17.90 13.20 25.37
C GLY A 354 -17.07 12.10 24.68
N HIS A 355 -16.78 12.26 23.38
CA HIS A 355 -15.92 11.35 22.63
C HIS A 355 -14.47 11.35 23.14
N ARG A 356 -13.96 12.49 23.61
CA ARG A 356 -12.61 12.62 24.20
C ARG A 356 -12.53 11.90 25.53
N LEU A 357 -13.53 12.09 26.38
CA LEU A 357 -13.59 11.46 27.70
C LEU A 357 -13.76 9.93 27.60
N TYR A 358 -14.58 9.46 26.66
CA TYR A 358 -14.68 8.04 26.36
C TYR A 358 -13.35 7.45 25.90
N ARG A 359 -12.66 8.14 24.97
CA ARG A 359 -11.33 7.71 24.52
C ARG A 359 -10.31 7.69 25.67
N LYS A 360 -10.29 8.70 26.53
CA LYS A 360 -9.38 8.76 27.68
C LYS A 360 -9.59 7.60 28.65
N LEU A 361 -10.83 7.18 28.87
CA LEU A 361 -11.11 5.98 29.68
C LEU A 361 -10.54 4.72 29.02
N ARG A 362 -10.70 4.55 27.69
CA ARG A 362 -10.09 3.43 26.96
C ARG A 362 -8.56 3.44 27.02
N GLU A 363 -7.94 4.60 26.91
CA GLU A 363 -6.48 4.75 27.02
C GLU A 363 -5.99 4.50 28.45
N ILE A 364 -6.76 4.90 29.48
CA ILE A 364 -6.47 4.57 30.88
C ILE A 364 -6.58 3.06 31.11
N ASP A 365 -7.62 2.41 30.60
CA ASP A 365 -7.78 0.95 30.70
C ASP A 365 -6.61 0.21 30.04
N ALA A 366 -6.14 0.67 28.87
CA ALA A 366 -4.94 0.14 28.23
C ALA A 366 -3.67 0.35 29.07
N ALA A 367 -3.50 1.52 29.70
CA ALA A 367 -2.36 1.79 30.58
C ALA A 367 -2.41 0.97 31.89
N LEU A 368 -3.59 0.80 32.47
CA LEU A 368 -3.82 -0.09 33.61
C LEU A 368 -3.51 -1.54 33.25
N PHE A 369 -3.90 -1.99 32.06
CA PHE A 369 -3.60 -3.33 31.56
C PHE A 369 -2.08 -3.55 31.44
N GLU A 370 -1.35 -2.65 30.78
CA GLU A 370 0.12 -2.74 30.67
C GLU A 370 0.84 -2.65 32.03
N ALA A 371 0.25 -1.94 33.00
CA ALA A 371 0.76 -1.88 34.38
C ALA A 371 0.55 -3.20 35.13
N SER A 372 -0.51 -3.94 34.80
CA SER A 372 -1.07 -5.05 35.60
C SER A 372 -0.93 -6.44 34.98
N VAL A 373 -0.37 -6.56 33.78
CA VAL A 373 -0.21 -7.83 33.03
C VAL A 373 1.25 -8.06 32.66
N ASN A 374 1.70 -9.31 32.75
CA ASN A 374 3.01 -9.73 32.26
C ASN A 374 2.93 -10.00 30.75
N THR A 375 2.00 -10.88 30.35
CA THR A 375 1.76 -11.26 28.95
C THR A 375 0.28 -11.53 28.69
N ALA A 376 -0.18 -11.24 27.47
CA ALA A 376 -1.49 -11.66 26.99
C ALA A 376 -1.39 -12.01 25.50
N ARG A 377 -2.03 -13.11 25.10
CA ARG A 377 -1.96 -13.63 23.73
C ARG A 377 -3.20 -14.42 23.36
N ALA A 378 -3.53 -14.38 22.08
CA ALA A 378 -4.60 -15.15 21.47
C ALA A 378 -4.08 -15.81 20.19
N VAL A 379 -4.24 -17.14 20.07
CA VAL A 379 -3.64 -17.94 19.01
C VAL A 379 -4.66 -18.90 18.41
N PHE A 380 -4.97 -18.73 17.13
CA PHE A 380 -5.70 -19.73 16.35
C PHE A 380 -4.78 -20.90 15.99
N THR A 381 -5.28 -22.13 16.11
CA THR A 381 -4.59 -23.36 15.71
C THR A 381 -5.52 -24.22 14.87
N GLY A 382 -5.09 -24.56 13.66
CA GLY A 382 -5.87 -25.31 12.68
C GLY A 382 -6.17 -24.49 11.42
N PRO A 383 -6.51 -25.15 10.31
CA PRO A 383 -6.85 -24.47 9.06
C PRO A 383 -8.23 -23.80 9.14
N ALA A 384 -8.36 -22.61 8.57
CA ALA A 384 -9.61 -21.86 8.52
C ALA A 384 -10.18 -21.84 7.08
N TYR A 385 -11.25 -22.58 6.87
CA TYR A 385 -12.00 -22.63 5.62
C TYR A 385 -13.49 -22.92 5.90
N PRO A 386 -14.41 -22.69 4.95
CA PRO A 386 -15.83 -23.03 5.14
C PRO A 386 -16.04 -24.50 5.51
N GLY A 387 -16.73 -24.77 6.62
CA GLY A 387 -16.92 -26.13 7.17
C GLY A 387 -15.82 -26.60 8.14
N ALA A 388 -14.77 -25.81 8.37
CA ALA A 388 -13.69 -26.19 9.28
C ALA A 388 -14.07 -26.06 10.77
N ARG A 389 -13.39 -26.86 11.61
CA ARG A 389 -13.27 -26.63 13.04
C ARG A 389 -11.81 -26.37 13.38
N LEU A 390 -11.56 -25.36 14.20
CA LEU A 390 -10.23 -24.98 14.67
C LEU A 390 -10.30 -24.54 16.13
N SER A 391 -9.17 -24.37 16.80
CA SER A 391 -9.14 -23.91 18.20
C SER A 391 -8.57 -22.51 18.32
N LEU A 392 -9.08 -21.71 19.25
CA LEU A 392 -8.49 -20.46 19.70
C LEU A 392 -8.06 -20.61 21.16
N GLN A 393 -6.77 -20.42 21.42
CA GLN A 393 -6.22 -20.40 22.78
C GLN A 393 -5.97 -18.96 23.20
N VAL A 394 -6.52 -18.56 24.35
CA VAL A 394 -6.31 -17.26 24.96
C VAL A 394 -5.57 -17.45 26.27
N HIS A 395 -4.42 -16.81 26.41
CA HIS A 395 -3.61 -16.84 27.62
C HIS A 395 -3.38 -15.42 28.13
N VAL A 396 -3.66 -15.18 29.41
CA VAL A 396 -3.47 -13.90 30.09
C VAL A 396 -2.78 -14.16 31.42
N ASP A 397 -1.51 -13.76 31.51
CA ASP A 397 -0.74 -13.79 32.74
C ASP A 397 -0.86 -12.44 33.47
N GLY A 398 -1.88 -12.36 34.33
CA GLY A 398 -2.18 -11.19 35.15
C GLY A 398 -1.27 -11.10 36.38
N ARG A 399 -0.68 -9.92 36.60
CA ARG A 399 0.06 -9.59 37.83
C ARG A 399 -0.88 -9.06 38.92
N GLU A 400 -1.59 -7.98 38.61
CA GLU A 400 -2.63 -7.38 39.47
C GLU A 400 -4.03 -7.50 38.84
N LEU A 401 -4.11 -7.92 37.57
CA LEU A 401 -5.37 -8.17 36.88
C LEU A 401 -6.01 -9.46 37.40
N THR A 402 -7.19 -9.34 38.00
CA THR A 402 -7.96 -10.46 38.55
C THR A 402 -9.35 -10.56 37.91
N LYS A 403 -10.11 -11.62 38.18
CA LYS A 403 -11.46 -11.84 37.59
C LYS A 403 -11.49 -11.69 36.06
N ILE A 404 -10.49 -12.27 35.41
CA ILE A 404 -10.29 -12.16 33.97
C ILE A 404 -11.42 -12.90 33.26
N THR A 405 -12.06 -12.22 32.31
CA THR A 405 -13.04 -12.80 31.39
C THR A 405 -12.72 -12.40 29.96
N THR A 406 -13.22 -13.17 29.01
CA THR A 406 -12.94 -13.00 27.59
C THR A 406 -14.23 -13.02 26.77
N ALA A 407 -14.36 -12.09 25.83
CA ALA A 407 -15.47 -12.00 24.90
C ALA A 407 -14.98 -11.93 23.45
N LEU A 408 -15.51 -12.78 22.59
CA LEU A 408 -15.12 -12.83 21.18
C LEU A 408 -16.05 -11.97 20.32
N ARG A 409 -15.46 -11.27 19.34
CA ARG A 409 -16.14 -10.71 18.18
C ARG A 409 -15.80 -11.59 16.99
N LEU A 410 -16.79 -12.24 16.38
CA LEU A 410 -16.60 -13.14 15.25
C LEU A 410 -17.41 -12.66 14.05
N PRO A 411 -16.96 -12.93 12.81
CA PRO A 411 -17.74 -12.62 11.61
C PRO A 411 -18.97 -13.53 11.49
N GLU A 412 -19.88 -13.14 10.61
CA GLU A 412 -21.05 -13.95 10.26
C GLU A 412 -20.64 -15.36 9.79
N GLY A 413 -21.38 -16.37 10.25
CA GLY A 413 -21.12 -17.77 9.89
C GLY A 413 -19.96 -18.42 10.64
N VAL A 414 -19.43 -17.77 11.70
CA VAL A 414 -18.41 -18.33 12.60
C VAL A 414 -18.91 -18.32 14.03
N ASP A 415 -18.97 -19.51 14.64
CA ASP A 415 -19.39 -19.70 16.02
C ASP A 415 -18.22 -20.12 16.90
N ALA A 416 -18.31 -19.84 18.20
CA ALA A 416 -17.33 -20.29 19.18
C ALA A 416 -18.01 -20.95 20.39
N THR A 417 -17.43 -22.06 20.84
CA THR A 417 -17.83 -22.76 22.07
C THR A 417 -16.64 -22.84 23.00
N VAL A 418 -16.81 -22.45 24.26
CA VAL A 418 -15.77 -22.60 25.28
C VAL A 418 -15.61 -24.09 25.59
N THR A 419 -14.38 -24.60 25.41
CA THR A 419 -14.02 -26.00 25.67
C THR A 419 -13.20 -26.16 26.95
N ARG A 420 -12.52 -25.09 27.37
CA ARG A 420 -11.80 -25.01 28.64
C ARG A 420 -11.84 -23.57 29.15
N ASP A 421 -12.10 -23.41 30.43
CA ASP A 421 -12.15 -22.12 31.11
C ASP A 421 -11.40 -22.23 32.44
N GLU A 422 -10.14 -21.82 32.44
CA GLU A 422 -9.29 -21.76 33.60
C GLU A 422 -8.87 -20.31 33.86
N PRO A 423 -8.56 -19.92 35.12
CA PRO A 423 -8.07 -18.59 35.41
C PRO A 423 -6.86 -18.22 34.54
N GLY A 424 -7.02 -17.20 33.68
CA GLY A 424 -5.96 -16.75 32.76
C GLY A 424 -5.74 -17.64 31.54
N HIS A 425 -6.55 -18.69 31.33
CA HIS A 425 -6.45 -19.55 30.15
C HIS A 425 -7.85 -20.01 29.69
N VAL A 426 -8.29 -19.49 28.55
CA VAL A 426 -9.55 -19.90 27.92
C VAL A 426 -9.26 -20.55 26.57
N GLN A 427 -9.90 -21.68 26.30
CA GLN A 427 -9.85 -22.35 25.01
C GLN A 427 -11.24 -22.37 24.38
N TYR A 428 -11.31 -21.94 23.12
CA TYR A 428 -12.50 -22.01 22.31
C TYR A 428 -12.32 -23.05 21.20
N GLU A 429 -13.35 -23.85 20.93
CA GLU A 429 -13.56 -24.45 19.62
C GLU A 429 -14.27 -23.42 18.74
N ILE A 430 -13.72 -23.17 17.55
CA ILE A 430 -14.27 -22.28 16.54
C ILE A 430 -14.84 -23.15 15.42
N ALA A 431 -16.10 -22.95 15.09
CA ALA A 431 -16.79 -23.64 14.00
C ALA A 431 -17.11 -22.65 12.88
N ILE A 432 -16.62 -22.94 11.67
CA ILE A 432 -16.87 -22.13 10.48
C ILE A 432 -17.94 -22.84 9.64
N SER A 433 -19.06 -22.17 9.37
CA SER A 433 -20.12 -22.73 8.54
C SER A 433 -19.69 -22.91 7.08
N GLU A 434 -20.31 -23.85 6.36
CA GLU A 434 -20.08 -24.09 4.92
C GLU A 434 -20.46 -22.88 4.04
N ALA A 435 -21.28 -21.97 4.57
CA ALA A 435 -21.71 -20.74 3.91
C ALA A 435 -20.83 -19.54 4.24
N ALA A 436 -19.87 -19.66 5.17
CA ALA A 436 -19.02 -18.55 5.57
C ALA A 436 -18.24 -17.97 4.37
N PRO A 437 -18.23 -16.63 4.20
CA PRO A 437 -17.46 -16.00 3.13
C PRO A 437 -15.96 -16.12 3.39
N HIS A 438 -15.15 -16.02 2.34
CA HIS A 438 -13.72 -15.85 2.49
C HIS A 438 -13.43 -14.50 3.17
N THR A 439 -12.39 -14.46 3.99
CA THR A 439 -11.97 -13.21 4.63
C THR A 439 -11.32 -12.28 3.61
N GLY A 440 -11.78 -11.03 3.56
CA GLY A 440 -11.20 -9.99 2.70
C GLY A 440 -9.77 -9.61 3.08
N ASN A 441 -9.07 -9.00 2.12
CA ASN A 441 -7.69 -8.53 2.28
C ASN A 441 -7.57 -7.02 2.56
N TYR A 442 -8.67 -6.27 2.46
CA TYR A 442 -8.69 -4.82 2.57
C TYR A 442 -9.59 -4.37 3.73
N PRO A 443 -9.11 -4.38 4.99
CA PRO A 443 -9.88 -3.93 6.15
C PRO A 443 -10.21 -2.44 6.07
N GLU A 444 -11.34 -2.00 6.61
CA GLU A 444 -11.76 -0.58 6.57
C GLU A 444 -10.93 0.33 7.48
N SER A 445 -10.32 -0.22 8.53
CA SER A 445 -9.56 0.56 9.51
C SER A 445 -8.55 -0.29 10.28
N PHE A 446 -7.61 0.40 10.89
CA PHE A 446 -6.68 -0.15 11.89
C PHE A 446 -6.68 0.74 13.15
N ASP A 447 -6.68 0.13 14.33
CA ASP A 447 -6.60 0.79 15.62
C ASP A 447 -5.44 0.16 16.44
N PRO A 448 -4.45 0.95 16.89
CA PRO A 448 -3.29 0.41 17.58
C PRO A 448 -3.60 -0.13 18.98
N LEU A 449 -4.78 0.18 19.54
CA LEU A 449 -5.28 -0.39 20.80
C LEU A 449 -6.06 -1.71 20.60
N GLY A 450 -6.06 -2.25 19.36
CA GLY A 450 -6.61 -3.56 19.05
C GLY A 450 -8.08 -3.54 18.65
N GLY A 451 -8.62 -4.75 18.43
CA GLY A 451 -9.96 -4.93 17.89
C GLY A 451 -9.98 -4.84 16.37
N ASN A 452 -8.90 -5.24 15.71
CA ASN A 452 -8.70 -5.17 14.27
C ASN A 452 -9.23 -6.41 13.53
N GLY A 453 -9.60 -6.22 12.27
CA GLY A 453 -10.10 -7.30 11.41
C GLY A 453 -11.49 -7.82 11.78
N ALA A 454 -11.91 -8.88 11.08
CA ALA A 454 -13.25 -9.44 11.23
C ALA A 454 -13.44 -10.23 12.54
N SER A 455 -12.36 -10.73 13.12
CA SER A 455 -12.34 -11.42 14.41
C SER A 455 -11.54 -10.63 15.43
N GLY A 456 -12.07 -10.44 16.63
CA GLY A 456 -11.36 -9.78 17.73
C GLY A 456 -11.68 -10.43 19.07
N LEU A 457 -10.88 -10.12 20.08
CA LEU A 457 -11.05 -10.59 21.45
C LEU A 457 -11.05 -9.37 22.37
N ARG A 458 -12.00 -9.32 23.30
CA ARG A 458 -11.99 -8.39 24.43
C ARG A 458 -11.64 -9.13 25.70
N ILE A 459 -10.69 -8.59 26.44
CA ILE A 459 -10.33 -9.04 27.78
C ILE A 459 -10.89 -8.04 28.78
N SER A 460 -11.67 -8.52 29.73
CA SER A 460 -12.14 -7.74 30.87
C SER A 460 -11.49 -8.27 32.14
N GLY A 461 -11.19 -7.40 33.09
CA GLY A 461 -10.65 -7.82 34.38
C GLY A 461 -10.61 -6.69 35.40
N LYS A 462 -10.37 -7.04 36.66
CA LYS A 462 -10.34 -6.11 37.79
C LYS A 462 -8.89 -5.71 38.12
N VAL A 463 -8.63 -4.41 38.17
CA VAL A 463 -7.38 -3.81 38.68
C VAL A 463 -7.74 -2.92 39.87
N GLY A 464 -7.37 -3.33 41.08
CA GLY A 464 -7.86 -2.70 42.31
C GLY A 464 -9.38 -2.85 42.42
N ASP A 465 -10.12 -1.72 42.36
CA ASP A 465 -11.58 -1.69 42.39
C ASP A 465 -12.26 -1.45 41.04
N ARG A 466 -11.49 -1.16 40.00
CA ARG A 466 -11.99 -0.87 38.65
C ARG A 466 -12.04 -2.13 37.80
N MET A 467 -13.13 -2.31 37.04
CA MET A 467 -13.16 -3.20 35.88
C MET A 467 -12.62 -2.44 34.68
N ILE A 468 -11.65 -3.04 33.98
CA ILE A 468 -11.08 -2.52 32.73
C ILE A 468 -11.46 -3.44 31.57
N ASP A 469 -11.56 -2.87 30.37
CA ASP A 469 -11.78 -3.58 29.13
C ASP A 469 -10.69 -3.22 28.12
N VAL A 470 -10.01 -4.22 27.56
CA VAL A 470 -9.04 -4.03 26.48
C VAL A 470 -9.32 -4.97 25.32
N ASP A 471 -9.11 -4.48 24.09
CA ASP A 471 -9.16 -5.32 22.91
C ASP A 471 -7.77 -5.93 22.69
N LEU A 472 -7.72 -7.23 22.38
CA LEU A 472 -6.52 -7.98 22.06
C LEU A 472 -6.65 -8.56 20.66
N ASP A 473 -5.72 -8.19 19.79
CA ASP A 473 -5.60 -8.82 18.48
C ASP A 473 -4.90 -10.19 18.61
N PRO A 474 -5.41 -11.24 17.96
CA PRO A 474 -4.69 -12.51 17.83
C PRO A 474 -3.32 -12.34 17.18
N GLU A 475 -2.36 -13.22 17.50
CA GLU A 475 -1.02 -13.21 16.89
C GLU A 475 -1.10 -13.24 15.35
N GLU A 476 -2.06 -14.01 14.83
CA GLU A 476 -2.45 -14.05 13.42
C GLU A 476 -3.98 -13.89 13.33
N PRO A 477 -4.50 -12.97 12.49
CA PRO A 477 -5.93 -12.77 12.34
C PRO A 477 -6.61 -14.01 11.74
N LEU A 478 -7.87 -14.27 12.09
CA LEU A 478 -8.64 -15.34 11.47
C LEU A 478 -8.83 -15.03 9.97
N LYS A 479 -8.23 -15.86 9.12
CA LYS A 479 -8.32 -15.75 7.66
C LYS A 479 -8.98 -17.01 7.09
N ILE A 480 -10.26 -16.89 6.77
CA ILE A 480 -11.05 -17.94 6.13
C ILE A 480 -10.71 -17.97 4.64
N GLY A 481 -10.05 -19.03 4.19
CA GLY A 481 -9.68 -19.24 2.79
C GLY A 481 -10.37 -20.44 2.15
N PRO A 482 -10.03 -20.78 0.89
CA PRO A 482 -10.55 -21.96 0.25
C PRO A 482 -10.06 -23.23 0.97
N ARG A 483 -10.93 -24.23 1.12
CA ARG A 483 -10.59 -25.53 1.72
C ARG A 483 -9.46 -26.25 0.97
N HIS A 484 -9.48 -26.13 -0.34
CA HIS A 484 -8.44 -26.64 -1.23
C HIS A 484 -8.09 -25.55 -2.23
N SER A 485 -6.81 -25.21 -2.34
CA SER A 485 -6.30 -24.29 -3.36
C SER A 485 -6.00 -25.04 -4.65
N LEU A 486 -6.13 -24.34 -5.78
CA LEU A 486 -5.75 -24.88 -7.09
C LEU A 486 -4.72 -23.98 -7.76
N SER A 487 -3.65 -24.57 -8.27
CA SER A 487 -2.67 -23.91 -9.12
C SER A 487 -2.68 -24.54 -10.51
N LEU A 488 -2.51 -23.71 -11.55
CA LEU A 488 -2.50 -24.13 -12.95
C LEU A 488 -1.12 -23.88 -13.55
N ASP A 489 -0.58 -24.87 -14.26
CA ASP A 489 0.69 -24.75 -14.96
C ASP A 489 0.57 -25.27 -16.42
N PRO A 490 0.65 -24.39 -17.43
CA PRO A 490 0.79 -22.94 -17.31
C PRO A 490 -0.55 -22.26 -16.97
N ALA A 491 -0.52 -21.19 -16.17
CA ALA A 491 -1.67 -20.30 -15.98
C ALA A 491 -1.86 -19.32 -17.16
N VAL A 492 -0.83 -19.13 -17.99
CA VAL A 492 -0.85 -18.26 -19.18
C VAL A 492 -0.22 -18.98 -20.36
N ALA A 493 -0.91 -19.02 -21.48
CA ALA A 493 -0.42 -19.60 -22.73
C ALA A 493 -0.68 -18.67 -23.93
N LEU A 494 0.15 -18.80 -24.97
CA LEU A 494 0.04 -18.05 -26.22
C LEU A 494 -0.20 -19.01 -27.39
N ILE A 495 -1.05 -18.62 -28.34
CA ILE A 495 -1.23 -19.31 -29.62
C ILE A 495 -0.92 -18.35 -30.75
N ARG A 496 0.05 -18.72 -31.59
CA ARG A 496 0.28 -18.05 -32.88
C ARG A 496 -0.74 -18.54 -33.88
N MET A 497 -1.54 -17.63 -34.41
CA MET A 497 -2.55 -17.96 -35.40
C MET A 497 -1.92 -18.50 -36.69
N GLY A 498 -2.57 -19.49 -37.31
CA GLY A 498 -2.09 -20.12 -38.55
C GLY A 498 -1.10 -21.27 -38.35
N GLU A 499 -0.62 -21.51 -37.13
CA GLU A 499 0.18 -22.69 -36.81
C GLU A 499 -0.68 -23.85 -36.28
N PRO A 500 -0.42 -25.10 -36.70
CA PRO A 500 -1.08 -26.26 -36.12
C PRO A 500 -0.78 -26.35 -34.61
N THR A 501 -1.83 -26.44 -33.80
CA THR A 501 -1.71 -26.66 -32.36
C THR A 501 -2.42 -27.95 -31.97
N SER A 502 -1.72 -28.83 -31.24
CA SER A 502 -2.26 -30.06 -30.68
C SER A 502 -3.09 -29.83 -29.41
N GLY A 503 -3.25 -28.57 -29.00
CA GLY A 503 -3.87 -28.16 -27.75
C GLY A 503 -2.84 -27.76 -26.69
N ILE A 504 -3.29 -27.03 -25.68
CA ILE A 504 -2.46 -26.57 -24.56
C ILE A 504 -2.64 -27.53 -23.41
N ARG A 505 -1.55 -28.22 -23.05
CA ARG A 505 -1.51 -29.08 -21.87
C ARG A 505 -1.37 -28.21 -20.63
N VAL A 506 -2.30 -28.37 -19.68
CA VAL A 506 -2.30 -27.67 -18.39
C VAL A 506 -2.39 -28.69 -17.26
N ARG A 507 -1.44 -28.58 -16.33
CA ARG A 507 -1.43 -29.34 -15.10
C ARG A 507 -2.20 -28.56 -14.03
N ALA A 508 -3.13 -29.25 -13.38
CA ALA A 508 -3.85 -28.74 -12.22
C ALA A 508 -3.25 -29.37 -10.96
N VAL A 509 -2.76 -28.56 -10.02
CA VAL A 509 -2.10 -29.01 -8.79
C VAL A 509 -2.87 -28.49 -7.57
N GLY A 510 -3.12 -29.37 -6.59
CA GLY A 510 -3.85 -29.03 -5.37
C GLY A 510 -5.24 -29.67 -5.34
N ALA A 511 -6.28 -28.84 -5.37
CA ALA A 511 -7.68 -29.27 -5.30
C ALA A 511 -8.05 -30.24 -6.43
N GLU A 512 -8.91 -31.22 -6.12
CA GLU A 512 -9.49 -32.09 -7.14
C GLU A 512 -10.47 -31.29 -8.00
N LEU A 513 -10.18 -31.22 -9.29
CA LEU A 513 -10.94 -30.44 -10.24
C LEU A 513 -12.13 -31.23 -10.74
N ALA A 514 -13.34 -30.66 -10.63
CA ALA A 514 -14.57 -31.32 -11.07
C ALA A 514 -14.92 -30.99 -12.52
N ASP A 515 -14.79 -29.72 -12.92
CA ASP A 515 -15.18 -29.24 -14.25
C ASP A 515 -14.46 -27.92 -14.61
N TRP A 516 -14.74 -27.38 -15.79
CA TRP A 516 -14.27 -26.08 -16.25
C TRP A 516 -15.42 -25.26 -16.83
N LYS A 517 -15.46 -23.96 -16.51
CA LYS A 517 -16.14 -23.00 -17.37
C LYS A 517 -15.22 -22.68 -18.55
N VAL A 518 -15.63 -23.12 -19.73
CA VAL A 518 -14.84 -23.05 -20.97
C VAL A 518 -15.33 -21.89 -21.86
N PRO A 519 -14.43 -21.11 -22.47
CA PRO A 519 -14.77 -20.10 -23.47
C PRO A 519 -15.51 -20.68 -24.68
N THR A 520 -16.38 -19.88 -25.31
CA THR A 520 -17.12 -20.30 -26.51
C THR A 520 -16.20 -20.82 -27.62
N GLY A 521 -16.53 -21.99 -28.18
CA GLY A 521 -15.77 -22.61 -29.28
C GLY A 521 -14.54 -23.42 -28.85
N TRP A 522 -14.10 -23.29 -27.60
CA TRP A 522 -13.03 -24.10 -27.04
C TRP A 522 -13.57 -25.40 -26.45
N THR A 523 -12.72 -26.42 -26.38
CA THR A 523 -12.99 -27.63 -25.61
C THR A 523 -11.83 -27.89 -24.67
N ILE A 524 -12.10 -28.55 -23.55
CA ILE A 524 -11.06 -29.01 -22.63
C ILE A 524 -11.36 -30.45 -22.27
N ARG A 525 -10.33 -31.29 -22.27
CA ARG A 525 -10.47 -32.73 -21.99
C ARG A 525 -9.31 -33.21 -21.13
N GLN A 526 -9.58 -34.20 -20.29
CA GLN A 526 -8.58 -34.80 -19.44
C GLN A 526 -7.76 -35.85 -20.24
N GLU A 527 -6.44 -35.83 -20.09
CA GLU A 527 -5.51 -36.82 -20.64
C GLU A 527 -4.50 -37.24 -19.56
N GLY A 528 -4.74 -38.39 -18.94
CA GLY A 528 -3.94 -38.83 -17.78
C GLY A 528 -4.18 -37.90 -16.59
N SER A 529 -3.10 -37.36 -16.00
CA SER A 529 -3.17 -36.38 -14.90
C SER A 529 -3.36 -34.93 -15.36
N ASP A 530 -3.22 -34.66 -16.66
CA ASP A 530 -3.26 -33.31 -17.20
C ASP A 530 -4.58 -33.05 -17.93
N TRP A 531 -4.83 -31.78 -18.20
CA TRP A 531 -5.93 -31.32 -19.06
C TRP A 531 -5.35 -30.77 -20.36
N VAL A 532 -6.09 -30.90 -21.45
CA VAL A 532 -5.70 -30.38 -22.76
C VAL A 532 -6.81 -29.46 -23.25
N ALA A 533 -6.52 -28.15 -23.29
CA ALA A 533 -7.39 -27.16 -23.91
C ALA A 533 -7.17 -27.14 -25.42
N VAL A 534 -8.21 -27.49 -26.18
CA VAL A 534 -8.17 -27.59 -27.63
C VAL A 534 -8.92 -26.39 -28.22
N PRO A 535 -8.26 -25.58 -29.07
CA PRO A 535 -8.90 -24.46 -29.73
C PRO A 535 -9.93 -24.88 -30.78
N PRO A 536 -10.84 -23.97 -31.19
CA PRO A 536 -11.64 -24.17 -32.39
C PRO A 536 -10.76 -24.34 -33.64
N ARG A 537 -11.31 -24.95 -34.70
CA ARG A 537 -10.58 -25.16 -35.97
C ARG A 537 -10.03 -23.87 -36.56
N GLU A 538 -10.78 -22.78 -36.42
CA GLU A 538 -10.36 -21.43 -36.77
C GLU A 538 -10.32 -20.59 -35.48
N VAL A 539 -9.10 -20.34 -35.00
CA VAL A 539 -8.86 -19.48 -33.83
C VAL A 539 -8.82 -18.04 -34.29
N GLY A 540 -9.77 -17.23 -33.81
CA GLY A 540 -9.69 -15.77 -33.93
C GLY A 540 -8.70 -15.16 -32.94
N ALA A 541 -8.23 -13.94 -33.24
CA ALA A 541 -7.43 -13.18 -32.28
C ALA A 541 -8.26 -12.84 -31.04
N GLY A 542 -7.68 -12.97 -29.84
CA GLY A 542 -8.37 -12.64 -28.60
C GLY A 542 -7.89 -13.43 -27.39
N LEU A 543 -8.44 -13.06 -26.23
CA LEU A 543 -8.14 -13.67 -24.95
C LEU A 543 -9.25 -14.65 -24.56
N ALA A 544 -8.88 -15.90 -24.28
CA ALA A 544 -9.78 -16.94 -23.79
C ALA A 544 -9.45 -17.26 -22.32
N THR A 545 -10.43 -17.17 -21.42
CA THR A 545 -10.26 -17.42 -19.97
C THR A 545 -10.98 -18.69 -19.54
N PHE A 546 -10.21 -19.68 -19.08
CA PHE A 546 -10.70 -20.94 -18.55
C PHE A 546 -10.78 -20.86 -17.03
N VAL A 547 -11.97 -21.12 -16.47
CA VAL A 547 -12.18 -21.07 -15.02
C VAL A 547 -12.43 -22.50 -14.50
N PRO A 548 -11.45 -23.13 -13.84
CA PRO A 548 -11.66 -24.39 -13.14
C PRO A 548 -12.76 -24.30 -12.08
N ILE A 549 -13.54 -25.38 -11.93
CA ILE A 549 -14.62 -25.53 -10.96
C ILE A 549 -14.26 -26.64 -9.96
N VAL A 550 -14.18 -26.28 -8.67
CA VAL A 550 -13.93 -27.19 -7.55
C VAL A 550 -15.16 -27.16 -6.65
N ASN A 551 -15.76 -28.32 -6.38
CA ASN A 551 -16.97 -28.45 -5.54
C ASN A 551 -18.12 -27.49 -5.94
N GLY A 552 -18.34 -27.32 -7.25
CA GLY A 552 -19.41 -26.47 -7.79
C GLY A 552 -19.15 -24.95 -7.70
N ARG A 553 -17.96 -24.52 -7.27
CA ARG A 553 -17.57 -23.10 -7.23
C ARG A 553 -16.33 -22.84 -8.10
N PRO A 554 -16.15 -21.62 -8.65
CA PRO A 554 -14.89 -21.21 -9.25
C PRO A 554 -13.72 -21.48 -8.30
N ALA A 555 -12.67 -22.14 -8.78
CA ALA A 555 -11.52 -22.45 -7.97
C ALA A 555 -10.71 -21.19 -7.64
N SER A 556 -10.02 -21.23 -6.51
CA SER A 556 -9.11 -20.17 -6.11
C SER A 556 -7.72 -20.74 -5.84
N SER A 557 -6.70 -19.97 -6.16
CA SER A 557 -5.37 -20.18 -5.62
C SER A 557 -5.30 -19.51 -4.25
N ALA A 558 -4.48 -20.07 -3.36
CA ALA A 558 -4.14 -19.45 -2.09
C ALA A 558 -2.62 -19.35 -2.02
N GLY A 559 -2.12 -18.15 -1.74
CA GLY A 559 -0.71 -17.86 -1.53
C GLY A 559 -0.48 -17.21 -0.17
N THR A 560 0.78 -16.98 0.18
CA THR A 560 1.14 -16.24 1.38
C THR A 560 2.23 -15.24 1.05
N ILE A 561 1.99 -13.97 1.37
CA ILE A 561 3.02 -12.94 1.40
C ILE A 561 3.71 -13.08 2.75
N ALA A 562 5.01 -13.36 2.74
CA ALA A 562 5.82 -13.46 3.94
C ALA A 562 7.11 -12.67 3.76
N TYR A 563 7.14 -11.46 4.31
CA TYR A 563 8.36 -10.66 4.42
C TYR A 563 8.69 -10.42 5.90
N PRO A 564 9.98 -10.31 6.28
CA PRO A 564 10.39 -10.23 7.69
C PRO A 564 9.79 -9.05 8.47
N HIS A 565 9.42 -7.96 7.78
CA HIS A 565 8.94 -6.73 8.40
C HIS A 565 7.42 -6.68 8.60
N ILE A 566 6.64 -7.59 8.01
CA ILE A 566 5.18 -7.66 8.16
C ILE A 566 4.74 -9.02 8.65
N ARG A 567 3.49 -9.11 9.14
CA ARG A 567 2.89 -10.41 9.43
C ARG A 567 2.59 -11.18 8.14
N PRO A 568 2.82 -12.50 8.11
CA PRO A 568 2.41 -13.32 6.98
C PRO A 568 0.94 -13.10 6.64
N THR A 569 0.66 -12.81 5.37
CA THR A 569 -0.69 -12.45 4.91
C THR A 569 -1.11 -13.38 3.78
N SER A 570 -2.21 -14.08 3.97
CA SER A 570 -2.79 -14.94 2.93
C SER A 570 -3.35 -14.11 1.79
N ILE A 571 -3.07 -14.53 0.56
CA ILE A 571 -3.73 -14.02 -0.65
C ILE A 571 -4.63 -15.12 -1.19
N ILE A 572 -5.82 -14.75 -1.63
CA ILE A 572 -6.72 -15.63 -2.35
C ILE A 572 -7.00 -14.96 -3.69
N GLU A 573 -6.73 -15.68 -4.79
CA GLU A 573 -6.97 -15.19 -6.15
C GLU A 573 -7.79 -16.21 -6.92
N PRO A 574 -8.58 -15.78 -7.93
CA PRO A 574 -9.17 -16.73 -8.88
C PRO A 574 -8.08 -17.58 -9.54
N ALA A 575 -8.24 -18.90 -9.50
CA ALA A 575 -7.40 -19.79 -10.29
C ALA A 575 -7.96 -19.79 -11.72
N GLU A 576 -7.28 -19.14 -12.66
CA GLU A 576 -7.69 -19.06 -14.06
C GLU A 576 -6.53 -19.40 -14.99
N MET A 577 -6.83 -20.05 -16.12
CA MET A 577 -5.90 -20.17 -17.23
C MET A 577 -6.31 -19.21 -18.34
N LYS A 578 -5.38 -18.35 -18.75
CA LYS A 578 -5.58 -17.36 -19.82
C LYS A 578 -4.81 -17.76 -21.06
N VAL A 579 -5.49 -17.82 -22.20
CA VAL A 579 -4.89 -18.15 -23.49
C VAL A 579 -5.06 -16.97 -24.44
N LEU A 580 -3.95 -16.31 -24.80
CA LEU A 580 -3.96 -15.25 -25.80
C LEU A 580 -3.67 -15.85 -27.18
N SER A 581 -4.63 -15.71 -28.08
CA SER A 581 -4.46 -16.05 -29.49
C SER A 581 -4.15 -14.77 -30.27
N LEU A 582 -3.05 -14.77 -31.00
CA LEU A 582 -2.58 -13.58 -31.70
C LEU A 582 -1.91 -13.92 -33.04
N ASN A 583 -2.07 -13.02 -34.02
CA ASN A 583 -1.33 -13.06 -35.26
C ASN A 583 0.03 -12.37 -35.06
N VAL A 584 1.09 -13.17 -34.93
CA VAL A 584 2.45 -12.69 -34.74
C VAL A 584 3.44 -13.57 -35.51
N THR A 585 4.29 -12.91 -36.30
CA THR A 585 5.43 -13.52 -36.97
C THR A 585 6.67 -13.31 -36.13
N LEU A 586 7.47 -14.36 -35.95
CA LEU A 586 8.72 -14.29 -35.19
C LEU A 586 9.89 -13.91 -36.11
N PRO A 587 10.86 -13.11 -35.64
CA PRO A 587 12.04 -12.76 -36.42
C PRO A 587 12.91 -13.99 -36.70
N ALA A 588 13.25 -14.20 -37.98
CA ALA A 588 14.07 -15.33 -38.41
C ALA A 588 15.50 -15.23 -37.85
N GLY A 589 16.02 -16.33 -37.31
CA GLY A 589 17.40 -16.45 -36.84
C GLY A 589 17.72 -15.68 -35.55
N ALA A 590 16.72 -15.11 -34.87
CA ALA A 590 16.93 -14.38 -33.61
C ALA A 590 17.39 -15.32 -32.50
N ARG A 591 18.52 -14.99 -31.87
CA ARG A 591 19.04 -15.61 -30.63
C ARG A 591 19.20 -14.52 -29.59
N ILE A 592 18.42 -14.60 -28.51
CA ILE A 592 18.22 -13.48 -27.59
C ILE A 592 18.93 -13.75 -26.26
N GLY A 593 19.83 -12.86 -25.87
CA GLY A 593 20.34 -12.78 -24.50
C GLY A 593 19.47 -11.83 -23.68
N TYR A 594 18.81 -12.31 -22.63
CA TYR A 594 18.00 -11.47 -21.75
C TYR A 594 18.74 -11.19 -20.43
N VAL A 595 18.89 -9.91 -20.09
CA VAL A 595 19.51 -9.47 -18.83
C VAL A 595 18.42 -8.86 -17.94
N GLY A 596 17.78 -9.71 -17.14
CA GLY A 596 16.75 -9.29 -16.18
C GLY A 596 17.34 -8.83 -14.84
N GLY A 597 16.62 -7.93 -14.16
CA GLY A 597 16.87 -7.51 -12.78
C GLY A 597 15.88 -8.09 -11.75
N GLY A 598 14.94 -8.94 -12.18
CA GLY A 598 13.86 -9.49 -11.34
C GLY A 598 12.61 -8.59 -11.22
N SER A 599 12.57 -7.46 -11.94
CA SER A 599 11.46 -6.50 -11.89
C SER A 599 10.39 -6.69 -12.98
N ASP A 600 10.65 -7.52 -13.99
CA ASP A 600 9.73 -7.81 -15.10
C ASP A 600 9.81 -9.27 -15.59
N ASN A 601 8.82 -9.66 -16.41
CA ASN A 601 8.69 -11.00 -16.99
C ASN A 601 8.95 -11.06 -18.52
N VAL A 602 9.61 -10.06 -19.10
CA VAL A 602 9.74 -9.94 -20.57
C VAL A 602 10.46 -11.15 -21.16
N GLY A 603 11.54 -11.62 -20.54
CA GLY A 603 12.26 -12.83 -20.96
C GLY A 603 11.36 -14.08 -20.98
N ALA A 604 10.50 -14.25 -19.98
CA ALA A 604 9.55 -15.35 -19.93
C ALA A 604 8.48 -15.25 -21.04
N HIS A 605 8.00 -14.04 -21.34
CA HIS A 605 7.04 -13.80 -22.42
C HIS A 605 7.63 -14.04 -23.81
N LEU A 606 8.91 -13.67 -24.04
CA LEU A 606 9.62 -14.01 -25.26
C LEU A 606 9.73 -15.54 -25.46
N ARG A 607 10.02 -16.30 -24.39
CA ARG A 607 10.02 -17.77 -24.44
C ARG A 607 8.62 -18.34 -24.72
N ARG A 608 7.58 -17.79 -24.09
CA ARG A 608 6.18 -18.17 -24.35
C ARG A 608 5.76 -17.91 -25.80
N LEU A 609 6.31 -16.86 -26.42
CA LEU A 609 6.13 -16.59 -27.85
C LEU A 609 6.84 -17.60 -28.75
N GLY A 610 7.73 -18.44 -28.20
CA GLY A 610 8.51 -19.43 -28.96
C GLY A 610 9.87 -18.94 -29.47
N LEU A 611 10.41 -17.85 -28.92
CA LEU A 611 11.75 -17.35 -29.27
C LEU A 611 12.85 -18.07 -28.50
N ASP A 612 14.04 -18.14 -29.11
CA ASP A 612 15.26 -18.66 -28.47
C ASP A 612 15.85 -17.60 -27.53
N VAL A 613 15.64 -17.77 -26.23
CA VAL A 613 16.02 -16.80 -25.19
C VAL A 613 16.85 -17.46 -24.10
N THR A 614 18.07 -16.97 -23.90
CA THR A 614 18.96 -17.36 -22.81
C THR A 614 19.06 -16.23 -21.79
N ASP A 615 18.86 -16.54 -20.50
CA ASP A 615 19.10 -15.56 -19.43
C ASP A 615 20.61 -15.40 -19.21
N LEU A 616 21.10 -14.16 -19.21
CA LEU A 616 22.54 -13.87 -19.01
C LEU A 616 22.82 -13.51 -17.55
N GLY A 617 23.59 -14.38 -16.89
CA GLY A 617 24.06 -14.19 -15.52
C GLY A 617 25.39 -13.43 -15.47
N GLU A 618 25.92 -13.31 -14.25
CA GLU A 618 27.21 -12.65 -13.99
C GLU A 618 28.37 -13.34 -14.70
N ALA A 619 28.35 -14.68 -14.77
CA ALA A 619 29.40 -15.45 -15.42
C ALA A 619 29.47 -15.14 -16.92
N GLU A 620 28.34 -15.11 -17.62
CA GLU A 620 28.29 -14.79 -19.04
C GLU A 620 28.73 -13.36 -19.33
N LEU A 621 28.31 -12.40 -18.48
CA LEU A 621 28.67 -10.98 -18.61
C LEU A 621 30.15 -10.70 -18.29
N LYS A 622 30.79 -11.53 -17.45
CA LYS A 622 32.22 -11.40 -17.09
C LYS A 622 33.17 -12.21 -17.96
N ALA A 623 32.77 -13.40 -18.39
CA ALA A 623 33.69 -14.41 -18.91
C ALA A 623 33.82 -14.47 -20.45
N GLY A 624 32.94 -13.83 -21.24
CA GLY A 624 32.80 -14.21 -22.66
C GLY A 624 32.45 -13.12 -23.68
N SER A 625 32.47 -13.56 -24.94
CA SER A 625 31.97 -12.84 -26.12
C SER A 625 30.45 -12.96 -26.20
N LEU A 626 29.77 -11.87 -26.51
CA LEU A 626 28.31 -11.84 -26.72
C LEU A 626 27.89 -12.29 -28.14
N SER A 627 28.85 -12.69 -28.97
CA SER A 627 28.65 -13.07 -30.39
C SER A 627 27.75 -14.28 -30.63
N ALA A 628 27.40 -15.04 -29.58
CA ALA A 628 26.42 -16.12 -29.68
C ALA A 628 25.00 -15.59 -29.93
N PHE A 629 24.72 -14.35 -29.52
CA PHE A 629 23.41 -13.72 -29.62
C PHE A 629 23.35 -12.78 -30.83
N THR A 630 22.17 -12.67 -31.44
CA THR A 630 21.88 -11.62 -32.42
C THR A 630 21.39 -10.35 -31.73
N THR A 631 20.72 -10.54 -30.59
CA THR A 631 20.02 -9.48 -29.86
C THR A 631 20.25 -9.65 -28.37
N ILE A 632 20.50 -8.54 -27.67
CA ILE A 632 20.51 -8.49 -26.20
C ILE A 632 19.41 -7.57 -25.73
N VAL A 633 18.57 -8.04 -24.81
CA VAL A 633 17.49 -7.26 -24.20
C VAL A 633 17.82 -7.02 -22.74
N ILE A 634 17.95 -5.74 -22.37
CA ILE A 634 18.13 -5.31 -20.97
C ILE A 634 16.75 -5.02 -20.38
N GLY A 635 16.39 -5.76 -19.33
CA GLY A 635 15.14 -5.61 -18.59
C GLY A 635 15.02 -4.25 -17.89
N ILE A 636 13.83 -3.92 -17.39
CA ILE A 636 13.62 -2.65 -16.68
C ILE A 636 14.44 -2.63 -15.39
N PHE A 637 14.98 -1.47 -15.03
CA PHE A 637 15.79 -1.25 -13.81
C PHE A 637 17.03 -2.13 -13.67
N ALA A 638 17.36 -2.96 -14.66
CA ALA A 638 18.44 -3.92 -14.56
C ALA A 638 19.78 -3.22 -14.27
N PHE A 639 20.07 -2.07 -14.90
CA PHE A 639 21.29 -1.31 -14.57
C PHE A 639 21.33 -0.82 -13.12
N GLY A 640 20.18 -0.58 -12.47
CA GLY A 640 20.12 -0.18 -11.07
C GLY A 640 20.37 -1.35 -10.12
N LEU A 641 19.84 -2.52 -10.47
CA LEU A 641 19.83 -3.72 -9.64
C LEU A 641 21.07 -4.61 -9.83
N ARG A 642 21.73 -4.54 -10.98
CA ARG A 642 22.83 -5.46 -11.36
C ARG A 642 24.14 -4.73 -11.58
N ARG A 643 25.08 -4.92 -10.64
CA ARG A 643 26.44 -4.34 -10.73
C ARG A 643 27.25 -4.97 -11.87
N ASP A 644 27.14 -6.28 -12.05
CA ASP A 644 27.78 -7.03 -13.13
C ASP A 644 27.39 -6.51 -14.52
N LEU A 645 26.12 -6.12 -14.71
CA LEU A 645 25.66 -5.46 -15.93
C LEU A 645 26.32 -4.08 -16.13
N ARG A 646 26.39 -3.24 -15.09
CA ARG A 646 27.08 -1.93 -15.18
C ARG A 646 28.54 -2.09 -15.58
N ASP A 647 29.22 -3.08 -14.99
CA ASP A 647 30.62 -3.38 -15.28
C ASP A 647 30.83 -3.92 -16.72
N ALA A 648 29.80 -4.53 -17.33
CA ALA A 648 29.83 -5.11 -18.68
C ALA A 648 29.50 -4.10 -19.81
N THR A 649 29.34 -2.81 -19.52
CA THR A 649 28.89 -1.80 -20.49
C THR A 649 29.79 -1.69 -21.74
N VAL A 650 31.12 -1.77 -21.58
CA VAL A 650 32.07 -1.75 -22.71
C VAL A 650 31.88 -2.96 -23.63
N LEU A 651 31.57 -4.12 -23.06
CA LEU A 651 31.28 -5.34 -23.82
C LEU A 651 29.98 -5.21 -24.62
N LEU A 652 28.95 -4.58 -24.03
CA LEU A 652 27.68 -4.30 -24.73
C LEU A 652 27.87 -3.32 -25.89
N HIS A 653 28.70 -2.29 -25.72
CA HIS A 653 29.01 -1.34 -26.80
C HIS A 653 29.71 -2.05 -27.95
N ARG A 654 30.73 -2.87 -27.64
CA ARG A 654 31.43 -3.67 -28.64
C ARG A 654 30.49 -4.63 -29.38
N PHE A 655 29.57 -5.29 -28.66
CA PHE A 655 28.56 -6.15 -29.27
C PHE A 655 27.72 -5.41 -30.32
N VAL A 656 27.29 -4.18 -30.02
CA VAL A 656 26.57 -3.33 -30.99
C VAL A 656 27.46 -2.97 -32.18
N GLU A 657 28.70 -2.54 -31.95
CA GLU A 657 29.62 -2.16 -33.02
C GLU A 657 29.92 -3.33 -33.98
N GLU A 658 29.96 -4.56 -33.47
CA GLU A 658 30.24 -5.80 -34.21
C GLU A 658 29.00 -6.43 -34.90
N GLY A 659 27.83 -5.79 -34.86
CA GLY A 659 26.63 -6.25 -35.59
C GLY A 659 25.47 -6.73 -34.72
N GLY A 660 25.61 -6.67 -33.39
CA GLY A 660 24.56 -7.02 -32.46
C GLY A 660 23.46 -5.96 -32.36
N HIS A 661 22.25 -6.38 -31.99
CA HIS A 661 21.15 -5.49 -31.65
C HIS A 661 20.99 -5.40 -30.13
N LEU A 662 21.30 -4.25 -29.53
CA LEU A 662 21.03 -3.99 -28.13
C LEU A 662 19.68 -3.29 -27.97
N VAL A 663 18.77 -3.91 -27.22
CA VAL A 663 17.48 -3.33 -26.82
C VAL A 663 17.54 -3.01 -25.34
N THR A 664 17.32 -1.76 -24.98
CA THR A 664 17.17 -1.35 -23.58
C THR A 664 15.72 -0.98 -23.31
N LEU A 665 15.11 -1.64 -22.33
CA LEU A 665 13.84 -1.18 -21.77
C LEU A 665 14.10 0.03 -20.84
N TYR A 666 13.04 0.74 -20.45
CA TYR A 666 13.19 1.97 -19.68
C TYR A 666 13.95 1.78 -18.37
N HIS A 667 14.67 2.83 -18.00
CA HIS A 667 15.40 2.96 -16.74
C HIS A 667 15.07 4.31 -16.11
N ARG A 668 15.41 4.47 -14.84
CA ARG A 668 15.34 5.75 -14.12
C ARG A 668 16.73 6.39 -14.14
N PRO A 669 16.83 7.73 -14.19
CA PRO A 669 18.08 8.42 -13.93
C PRO A 669 18.79 7.99 -12.64
N THR A 670 18.04 7.53 -11.64
CA THR A 670 18.59 7.02 -10.37
C THR A 670 19.05 5.56 -10.42
N ASP A 671 18.88 4.83 -11.53
CA ASP A 671 19.34 3.44 -11.68
C ASP A 671 20.84 3.35 -12.01
N GLY A 672 21.61 4.40 -11.73
CA GLY A 672 23.02 4.49 -12.12
C GLY A 672 23.22 4.67 -13.62
N TRP A 673 22.21 5.18 -14.33
CA TRP A 673 22.29 5.50 -15.75
C TRP A 673 23.20 6.71 -15.98
N ASP A 674 24.36 6.48 -16.59
CA ASP A 674 25.23 7.54 -17.08
C ASP A 674 24.87 7.82 -18.56
N PRO A 675 24.40 9.03 -18.91
CA PRO A 675 23.97 9.35 -20.26
C PRO A 675 25.04 9.16 -21.34
N THR A 676 26.31 9.14 -20.99
CA THR A 676 27.45 9.04 -21.91
C THR A 676 28.14 7.69 -21.86
N ALA A 677 28.10 7.01 -20.72
CA ALA A 677 28.77 5.73 -20.54
C ALA A 677 27.82 4.54 -20.70
N THR A 678 26.58 4.62 -20.23
CA THR A 678 25.64 3.48 -20.24
C THR A 678 25.18 3.10 -21.66
N PRO A 679 24.55 4.00 -22.44
CA PRO A 679 24.17 3.70 -23.82
C PRO A 679 25.40 3.78 -24.76
N PRO A 680 25.40 3.07 -25.91
CA PRO A 680 26.51 3.15 -26.89
C PRO A 680 26.74 4.55 -27.51
N ARG A 681 25.70 5.40 -27.49
CA ARG A 681 25.72 6.81 -27.89
C ARG A 681 24.87 7.61 -26.92
N ARG A 682 25.21 8.89 -26.70
CA ARG A 682 24.62 9.72 -25.65
C ARG A 682 23.10 9.65 -25.63
N LEU A 683 22.52 9.33 -24.48
CA LEU A 683 21.07 9.29 -24.25
C LEU A 683 20.78 9.68 -22.79
N VAL A 684 20.06 10.78 -22.62
CA VAL A 684 19.61 11.30 -21.32
C VAL A 684 18.17 10.86 -21.10
N ILE A 685 17.92 10.21 -19.98
CA ILE A 685 16.57 9.88 -19.55
C ILE A 685 15.94 11.10 -18.87
N GLY A 686 14.68 11.38 -19.17
CA GLY A 686 14.01 12.58 -18.70
C GLY A 686 13.72 12.65 -17.19
N SER A 687 13.81 13.86 -16.65
CA SER A 687 13.52 14.23 -15.26
C SER A 687 12.94 15.67 -15.20
N PRO A 688 12.02 16.01 -14.28
CA PRO A 688 11.36 15.11 -13.33
C PRO A 688 10.44 14.13 -14.05
N SER A 689 10.23 12.96 -13.44
CA SER A 689 9.55 11.87 -14.12
C SER A 689 8.12 12.20 -14.59
N LEU A 690 7.41 13.10 -13.88
CA LEU A 690 6.08 13.58 -14.27
C LEU A 690 6.06 14.23 -15.67
N ARG A 691 7.14 14.88 -16.11
CA ARG A 691 7.21 15.58 -17.41
C ARG A 691 7.61 14.66 -18.57
N TRP A 692 8.16 13.49 -18.27
CA TRP A 692 8.72 12.56 -19.24
C TRP A 692 8.03 11.19 -19.18
N ARG A 693 6.71 11.22 -19.17
CA ARG A 693 5.81 10.05 -19.17
C ARG A 693 4.51 10.38 -19.87
N VAL A 694 3.80 9.35 -20.32
CA VAL A 694 2.44 9.46 -20.88
C VAL A 694 1.56 8.47 -20.15
N THR A 695 0.62 8.99 -19.37
CA THR A 695 -0.12 8.28 -18.31
C THR A 695 -1.49 7.80 -18.76
N ASP A 696 -2.05 8.39 -19.81
CA ASP A 696 -3.33 7.98 -20.37
C ASP A 696 -3.14 6.71 -21.24
N PRO A 697 -3.73 5.55 -20.87
CA PRO A 697 -3.69 4.35 -21.69
C PRO A 697 -4.32 4.55 -23.07
N ALA A 698 -5.22 5.52 -23.23
CA ALA A 698 -5.87 5.83 -24.50
C ALA A 698 -5.12 6.88 -25.33
N ALA A 699 -4.01 7.43 -24.83
CA ALA A 699 -3.24 8.45 -25.54
C ALA A 699 -2.89 7.98 -26.98
N PRO A 700 -3.17 8.80 -28.01
CA PRO A 700 -2.86 8.46 -29.39
C PRO A 700 -1.37 8.22 -29.61
N VAL A 701 -1.05 7.18 -30.39
CA VAL A 701 0.32 6.88 -30.79
C VAL A 701 0.55 7.37 -32.22
N LYS A 702 1.41 8.36 -32.40
CA LYS A 702 1.80 8.84 -33.72
C LYS A 702 3.07 8.14 -34.18
N VAL A 703 2.96 7.37 -35.25
CA VAL A 703 4.12 6.77 -35.94
C VAL A 703 4.83 7.85 -36.76
N LEU A 704 6.11 8.08 -36.47
CA LEU A 704 6.93 9.11 -37.13
C LEU A 704 7.67 8.59 -38.35
N MET A 705 8.09 7.32 -38.32
CA MET A 705 8.80 6.66 -39.42
C MET A 705 8.09 5.36 -39.83
N PRO A 706 6.98 5.44 -40.59
CA PRO A 706 6.11 4.29 -40.87
C PRO A 706 6.80 3.16 -41.65
N GLU A 707 7.86 3.47 -42.40
CA GLU A 707 8.62 2.49 -43.17
C GLU A 707 9.79 1.87 -42.38
N HIS A 708 10.02 2.30 -41.13
CA HIS A 708 11.15 1.83 -40.35
C HIS A 708 11.02 0.32 -40.05
N PRO A 709 12.08 -0.50 -40.22
CA PRO A 709 11.98 -1.97 -40.09
C PRO A 709 11.44 -2.46 -38.75
N LEU A 710 11.67 -1.73 -37.65
CA LEU A 710 11.11 -2.08 -36.33
C LEU A 710 9.58 -1.92 -36.23
N LEU A 711 8.97 -1.23 -37.20
CA LEU A 711 7.52 -1.01 -37.27
C LEU A 711 6.85 -1.79 -38.40
N THR A 712 7.62 -2.32 -39.36
CA THR A 712 7.08 -3.01 -40.55
C THR A 712 7.46 -4.48 -40.64
N SER A 713 8.50 -4.93 -39.91
CA SER A 713 9.03 -6.30 -40.04
C SER A 713 9.43 -6.91 -38.68
N PRO A 714 9.18 -8.21 -38.45
CA PRO A 714 8.41 -9.11 -39.31
C PRO A 714 6.88 -8.86 -39.26
N ASN A 715 6.42 -7.99 -38.35
CA ASN A 715 5.01 -7.61 -38.23
C ASN A 715 4.81 -6.15 -38.65
N SER A 716 3.77 -5.89 -39.44
CA SER A 716 3.27 -4.52 -39.69
C SER A 716 2.56 -4.03 -38.43
N ILE A 717 3.07 -2.96 -37.81
CA ILE A 717 2.48 -2.35 -36.62
C ILE A 717 1.46 -1.29 -37.04
N GLU A 718 0.20 -1.53 -36.70
CA GLU A 718 -0.94 -0.73 -37.15
C GLU A 718 -1.65 -0.04 -35.99
N ALA A 719 -2.65 0.80 -36.29
CA ALA A 719 -3.43 1.52 -35.27
C ALA A 719 -4.07 0.58 -34.23
N GLY A 720 -4.42 -0.64 -34.63
CA GLY A 720 -4.99 -1.66 -33.74
C GLY A 720 -4.02 -2.18 -32.68
N ASP A 721 -2.71 -2.18 -32.94
CA ASP A 721 -1.68 -2.65 -32.00
C ASP A 721 -1.52 -1.73 -30.77
N TRP A 722 -2.08 -0.53 -30.85
CA TRP A 722 -2.12 0.43 -29.74
C TRP A 722 -3.40 0.36 -28.93
N GLN A 723 -4.37 -0.51 -29.26
CA GLN A 723 -5.62 -0.64 -28.52
C GLN A 723 -5.48 -1.54 -27.30
N GLY A 724 -6.31 -1.30 -26.28
CA GLY A 724 -6.37 -2.14 -25.08
C GLY A 724 -5.15 -2.05 -24.16
N TRP A 725 -4.31 -1.02 -24.32
CA TRP A 725 -3.23 -0.75 -23.37
C TRP A 725 -3.80 -0.50 -21.97
N ASP A 726 -3.16 -1.08 -20.96
CA ASP A 726 -3.53 -0.95 -19.56
C ASP A 726 -2.53 -0.04 -18.85
N LYS A 727 -3.00 0.88 -17.99
CA LYS A 727 -2.15 1.82 -17.24
C LYS A 727 -1.45 2.88 -18.11
N GLU A 728 -0.16 3.18 -17.93
CA GLU A 728 0.54 4.20 -18.73
C GLU A 728 0.89 3.71 -20.14
N ARG A 729 1.18 4.62 -21.08
CA ARG A 729 1.81 4.26 -22.38
C ARG A 729 3.31 4.09 -22.25
N GLY A 730 3.96 5.03 -21.55
CA GLY A 730 5.40 5.08 -21.43
C GLY A 730 5.87 5.89 -20.24
N LEU A 731 7.02 5.50 -19.70
CA LEU A 731 7.61 6.03 -18.48
C LEU A 731 9.09 6.35 -18.72
N TYR A 732 9.57 7.45 -18.14
CA TYR A 732 10.98 7.86 -18.24
C TYR A 732 11.43 7.92 -19.72
N LEU A 733 10.68 8.65 -20.54
CA LEU A 733 11.00 8.85 -21.94
C LEU A 733 12.38 9.52 -22.07
N ALA A 734 13.13 9.15 -23.09
CA ALA A 734 14.39 9.80 -23.39
C ALA A 734 14.16 11.29 -23.69
N ALA A 735 14.90 12.14 -23.00
CA ALA A 735 14.75 13.59 -23.07
C ALA A 735 15.67 14.23 -24.10
N GLU A 736 16.90 13.74 -24.17
CA GLU A 736 17.90 14.18 -25.13
C GLU A 736 18.70 12.98 -25.58
N TYR A 737 19.14 12.98 -26.83
CA TYR A 737 19.92 11.89 -27.40
C TYR A 737 20.77 12.40 -28.55
N ASP A 738 21.80 11.64 -28.89
CA ASP A 738 22.66 11.91 -30.03
C ASP A 738 21.84 11.95 -31.35
N PRO A 739 22.13 12.86 -32.30
CA PRO A 739 21.41 12.95 -33.57
C PRO A 739 21.35 11.66 -34.41
N VAL A 740 22.18 10.66 -34.11
CA VAL A 740 22.11 9.34 -34.77
C VAL A 740 20.87 8.52 -34.40
N TYR A 741 20.15 8.87 -33.34
CA TYR A 741 18.91 8.20 -32.96
C TYR A 741 17.73 8.71 -33.78
N GLU A 742 17.08 7.79 -34.48
CA GLU A 742 15.84 7.97 -35.20
C GLU A 742 14.64 7.89 -34.24
N GLU A 743 13.76 8.88 -34.30
CA GLU A 743 12.53 8.97 -33.50
C GLU A 743 11.42 8.16 -34.19
N LEU A 744 10.95 7.06 -33.58
CA LEU A 744 9.98 6.19 -34.23
C LEU A 744 8.53 6.55 -33.86
N LEU A 745 8.30 7.02 -32.64
CA LEU A 745 6.96 7.30 -32.09
C LEU A 745 6.91 8.67 -31.40
N ALA A 746 5.77 9.34 -31.50
CA ALA A 746 5.41 10.49 -30.67
C ALA A 746 4.11 10.24 -29.91
N LEU A 747 4.12 10.55 -28.61
CA LEU A 747 3.04 10.31 -27.65
C LEU A 747 2.84 11.54 -26.76
N ASN A 748 1.62 11.82 -26.31
CA ASN A 748 1.36 12.81 -25.25
C ASN A 748 0.06 12.51 -24.52
N ASP A 749 -0.02 12.94 -23.27
CA ASP A 749 -1.31 13.02 -22.58
C ASP A 749 -2.16 14.16 -23.17
N PRO A 750 -3.49 14.12 -23.03
CA PRO A 750 -4.36 15.20 -23.49
C PRO A 750 -3.91 16.58 -22.99
N GLY A 751 -3.79 17.54 -23.90
CA GLY A 751 -3.36 18.91 -23.58
C GLY A 751 -1.86 19.13 -23.44
N GLU A 752 -1.03 18.09 -23.54
CA GLU A 752 0.43 18.20 -23.47
C GLU A 752 1.12 18.21 -24.85
N ASN A 753 2.39 18.62 -24.88
CA ASN A 753 3.22 18.57 -26.08
C ASN A 753 3.67 17.12 -26.40
N PRO A 754 3.73 16.73 -27.69
CA PRO A 754 4.24 15.42 -28.10
C PRO A 754 5.67 15.13 -27.63
N LEU A 755 5.84 14.03 -26.90
CA LEU A 755 7.14 13.47 -26.50
C LEU A 755 7.58 12.39 -27.49
N ARG A 756 8.84 12.42 -27.92
CA ARG A 756 9.37 11.56 -28.99
C ARG A 756 10.35 10.48 -28.54
N GLY A 757 10.78 10.52 -27.28
CA GLY A 757 11.74 9.58 -26.70
C GLY A 757 11.15 8.25 -26.23
N SER A 758 9.96 7.85 -26.71
CA SER A 758 9.30 6.60 -26.26
C SER A 758 9.81 5.35 -26.96
N LEU A 759 10.24 5.50 -28.21
CA LEU A 759 10.90 4.46 -28.98
C LEU A 759 11.87 5.15 -29.95
N ILE A 760 13.16 5.00 -29.68
CA ILE A 760 14.23 5.56 -30.51
C ILE A 760 15.24 4.48 -30.88
N SER A 761 15.82 4.58 -32.07
CA SER A 761 16.74 3.56 -32.59
C SER A 761 17.88 4.20 -33.37
N ALA A 762 19.10 3.71 -33.20
CA ALA A 762 20.27 4.17 -33.93
C ALA A 762 21.02 2.97 -34.52
N ARG A 763 21.43 3.08 -35.80
CA ARG A 763 22.46 2.20 -36.37
C ARG A 763 23.83 2.67 -35.89
N ILE A 764 24.60 1.77 -35.29
CA ILE A 764 25.89 2.08 -34.66
C ILE A 764 26.87 0.99 -35.06
N GLY A 765 27.93 1.36 -35.79
CA GLY A 765 28.83 0.38 -36.39
C GLY A 765 28.08 -0.52 -37.37
N LEU A 766 28.23 -1.83 -37.22
CA LEU A 766 27.50 -2.83 -38.00
C LEU A 766 26.14 -3.19 -37.39
N GLY A 767 25.87 -2.78 -36.14
CA GLY A 767 24.70 -3.18 -35.39
C GLY A 767 23.75 -2.02 -35.08
N ARG A 768 22.98 -2.20 -34.01
CA ARG A 768 21.89 -1.28 -33.64
C ARG A 768 21.73 -1.17 -32.13
N HIS A 769 21.40 0.02 -31.66
CA HIS A 769 20.86 0.23 -30.32
C HIS A 769 19.43 0.78 -30.42
N THR A 770 18.50 0.17 -29.70
CA THR A 770 17.12 0.63 -29.57
C THR A 770 16.77 0.83 -28.09
N HIS A 771 16.27 2.02 -27.75
CA HIS A 771 15.79 2.35 -26.42
C HIS A 771 14.27 2.44 -26.43
N VAL A 772 13.62 1.76 -25.48
CA VAL A 772 12.17 1.58 -25.44
C VAL A 772 11.64 2.03 -24.08
N SER A 773 11.00 3.20 -24.07
CA SER A 773 10.36 3.76 -22.87
C SER A 773 8.86 3.46 -22.76
N LEU A 774 8.32 2.64 -23.67
CA LEU A 774 6.97 2.09 -23.54
C LEU A 774 6.91 1.08 -22.39
N VAL A 775 5.78 1.00 -21.69
CA VAL A 775 5.59 0.03 -20.58
C VAL A 775 5.30 -1.39 -21.08
N LEU A 776 6.09 -1.88 -22.05
CA LEU A 776 5.88 -3.18 -22.70
C LEU A 776 5.77 -4.34 -21.70
N HIS A 777 6.65 -4.39 -20.70
CA HIS A 777 6.60 -5.40 -19.64
C HIS A 777 5.19 -5.57 -19.03
N HIS A 778 4.54 -4.46 -18.67
CA HIS A 778 3.20 -4.45 -18.10
C HIS A 778 2.15 -4.92 -19.09
N GLN A 779 2.24 -4.48 -20.35
CA GLN A 779 1.30 -4.90 -21.38
C GLN A 779 1.37 -6.39 -21.71
N LEU A 780 2.58 -6.96 -21.65
CA LEU A 780 2.78 -8.40 -21.83
C LEU A 780 2.16 -9.18 -20.67
N ASP A 781 2.32 -8.70 -19.43
CA ASP A 781 1.66 -9.28 -18.25
C ASP A 781 0.12 -9.16 -18.33
N LYS A 782 -0.39 -8.12 -19.00
CA LYS A 782 -1.82 -7.91 -19.29
C LYS A 782 -2.31 -8.56 -20.58
N LEU A 783 -1.45 -9.29 -21.28
CA LEU A 783 -1.79 -10.03 -22.49
C LEU A 783 -2.30 -9.15 -23.66
N VAL A 784 -1.76 -7.93 -23.79
CA VAL A 784 -2.08 -7.02 -24.90
C VAL A 784 -1.36 -7.45 -26.17
N SER A 785 -2.11 -7.86 -27.20
CA SER A 785 -1.58 -8.47 -28.43
C SER A 785 -0.56 -7.60 -29.17
N GLY A 786 -0.81 -6.30 -29.29
CA GLY A 786 0.07 -5.37 -30.00
C GLY A 786 1.45 -5.22 -29.36
N ALA A 787 1.53 -5.35 -28.02
CA ALA A 787 2.82 -5.34 -27.32
C ALA A 787 3.70 -6.55 -27.69
N PHE A 788 3.10 -7.74 -27.89
CA PHE A 788 3.84 -8.92 -28.35
C PHE A 788 4.32 -8.76 -29.80
N ARG A 789 3.50 -8.19 -30.69
CA ARG A 789 3.89 -7.93 -32.10
C ARG A 789 5.03 -6.93 -32.17
N LEU A 790 4.93 -5.82 -31.44
CA LEU A 790 6.02 -4.84 -31.37
C LEU A 790 7.29 -5.45 -30.77
N LEU A 791 7.18 -6.20 -29.66
CA LEU A 791 8.34 -6.86 -29.05
C LEU A 791 9.02 -7.84 -30.03
N ALA A 792 8.26 -8.62 -30.79
CA ALA A 792 8.81 -9.51 -31.81
C ALA A 792 9.62 -8.75 -32.88
N ASN A 793 9.16 -7.55 -33.29
CA ASN A 793 9.95 -6.68 -34.16
C ASN A 793 11.19 -6.13 -33.48
N LEU A 794 11.09 -5.72 -32.22
CA LEU A 794 12.19 -5.12 -31.47
C LEU A 794 13.34 -6.10 -31.23
N VAL A 795 13.08 -7.40 -31.19
CA VAL A 795 14.12 -8.41 -30.97
C VAL A 795 14.71 -9.02 -32.25
N GLN A 796 14.37 -8.48 -33.43
CA GLN A 796 14.97 -8.91 -34.69
C GLN A 796 16.48 -8.59 -34.75
N PRO A 797 17.30 -9.39 -35.47
CA PRO A 797 18.71 -9.04 -35.73
C PRO A 797 18.88 -7.64 -36.36
N ALA A 798 20.03 -7.00 -36.13
CA ALA A 798 20.29 -5.59 -36.43
C ALA A 798 20.19 -5.17 -37.91
#